data_AF-A0A1I7MJE2-F1
#
_entry.id   AF-A0A1I7MJE2-F1
#
_cell.length_a   1.000
_cell.length_b   1.000
_cell.length_c   1.000
_cell.angle_alpha   90.00
_cell.angle_beta   90.00
_cell.angle_gamma   90.00
#
_symmetry.space_group_name_H-M   'P 1'
#
loop_
_entity.id
_entity.type
_entity.pdbx_description
1 polymer ?
#
loop_
_entity_poly.entity_id
_entity_poly.type
_entity_poly.pdbx_seq_one_letter_code
_entity_poly.pdbx_strand_id
1 'polypeptide(L)'
;MGERTLSVSSLDKVLYPETGTTKADVMHYFLAVAEVLIPQVARRPVTRKRWVDGVGTEDRPGEVFFRKDLEDSAPDWISTGRIQHSERTNTYPLAQEPAVLAWFAQVAALELHTPQWRFGRNGQPRNPDRLVLDLDPGEGVGLAECAEVARWCREVLDGMGMESFPVTSGSKGIHLYAALDGKHNAEAISKVAHELARALETDHPDLVISSMKKADRAGKVFLDWSQNNGAKTTVSPYSLRGRSRPWVAAPRTWEELEDPDLTQLELDQVLDRVADGLDPIAPLGWSPDDDADADSDADAPDAVPAQTLDRLATYRSMRDPAKTAEPVPADPPAPREYAEGELPTFVIQEHHARRLHWDFRLEHSGVLVSWAVPKGPPLDPDTNRLAVMTEDHPLEYGTFEGTIAKGEYGAGEVTVWDSGVYEREKWREGKEVIGVLHGRPDGGLGGVPRRYALINAPGMGGEKNWLLHLMKDQPEPDDGPSPPVPQETSQRTRGKQKQRKDTSAAKTPAVFTVDDLPAPMLTTAGTPAQVQHAVRDGEDWAFEMKWDGYRVIAGIGLGPDSDGTVVLSSRNGQDLTDRLPSLTGPGGLAEVLTGEARELGGAVLDGELVALDEQGRPDFGLLQAVLGDSFRNGPGGRTPSRARRTAAEKAELDRLREETELRYMVFDILHLGPPGATDGARRSLLRTPYGERREILRDVVGKAVEDGAGDGTVAVPPAHTGTLAHAERASRELGLEGVVAKRMDAVYLPGRRGSAWVKLKTQAHQSVVVIGAREGKGGRAGGIGSLLTAVPGDDGELRYAGRVGTGFSAAQLKQIEKELRRLERKTPPVEDAPVEDNADAWWVRPQLVGEVSLAGRTREGRLRQAVWRGWRPDLSVEDVTWEN
;
A
#
# COMPACT_ATOMS: atom_id res chain seq x y z
N MET A 1 -18.24 -25.51 -28.14
CA MET A 1 -17.44 -24.84 -29.20
C MET A 1 -16.10 -25.54 -29.25
N GLY A 2 -15.85 -26.31 -30.31
CA GLY A 2 -14.90 -27.42 -30.19
C GLY A 2 -15.30 -28.35 -29.05
N GLU A 3 -14.35 -28.79 -28.24
CA GLU A 3 -14.57 -29.63 -27.04
C GLU A 3 -15.04 -28.84 -25.80
N ARG A 4 -15.08 -27.50 -25.86
CA ARG A 4 -15.48 -26.65 -24.72
C ARG A 4 -16.99 -26.55 -24.58
N THR A 5 -17.48 -26.61 -23.34
CA THR A 5 -18.89 -26.36 -23.01
C THR A 5 -19.04 -25.01 -22.30
N LEU A 6 -19.97 -24.18 -22.78
CA LEU A 6 -20.30 -22.86 -22.22
C LEU A 6 -21.82 -22.75 -22.06
N SER A 7 -22.27 -22.42 -20.85
CA SER A 7 -23.68 -22.11 -20.60
C SER A 7 -23.99 -20.67 -21.01
N VAL A 8 -25.03 -20.50 -21.83
CA VAL A 8 -25.47 -19.18 -22.32
C VAL A 8 -26.86 -18.85 -21.81
N SER A 9 -27.12 -17.56 -21.58
CA SER A 9 -28.39 -17.08 -21.01
C SER A 9 -28.77 -15.71 -21.54
N SER A 10 -30.08 -15.44 -21.58
CA SER A 10 -30.65 -14.13 -21.98
C SER A 10 -30.14 -13.66 -23.34
N LEU A 11 -30.14 -14.56 -24.33
CA LEU A 11 -29.62 -14.30 -25.67
C LEU A 11 -30.41 -13.21 -26.42
N ASP A 12 -31.71 -13.12 -26.14
CA ASP A 12 -32.64 -12.11 -26.63
C ASP A 12 -32.52 -10.74 -25.93
N LYS A 13 -31.68 -10.64 -24.89
CA LYS A 13 -31.48 -9.39 -24.16
C LYS A 13 -30.85 -8.34 -25.09
N VAL A 14 -31.53 -7.21 -25.24
CA VAL A 14 -31.02 -6.05 -25.99
C VAL A 14 -29.88 -5.40 -25.19
N LEU A 15 -28.69 -5.36 -25.79
CA LEU A 15 -27.51 -4.68 -25.24
C LEU A 15 -27.29 -3.29 -25.84
N TYR A 16 -27.76 -3.04 -27.08
CA TYR A 16 -27.77 -1.73 -27.71
C TYR A 16 -29.21 -1.34 -28.07
N PRO A 17 -29.89 -0.53 -27.25
CA PRO A 17 -31.30 -0.18 -27.45
C PRO A 17 -31.60 0.52 -28.78
N GLU A 18 -30.71 1.38 -29.27
CA GLU A 18 -30.96 2.18 -30.49
C GLU A 18 -31.02 1.33 -31.77
N THR A 19 -30.20 0.28 -31.83
CA THR A 19 -30.12 -0.63 -32.96
C THR A 19 -30.86 -1.95 -32.72
N GLY A 20 -31.37 -2.17 -31.50
CA GLY A 20 -31.97 -3.44 -31.09
C GLY A 20 -30.97 -4.60 -30.98
N THR A 21 -29.66 -4.33 -31.00
CA THR A 21 -28.62 -5.37 -30.99
C THR A 21 -28.67 -6.15 -29.69
N THR A 22 -28.84 -7.46 -29.82
CA THR A 22 -29.00 -8.39 -28.71
C THR A 22 -27.67 -8.99 -28.26
N LYS A 23 -27.70 -9.68 -27.13
CA LYS A 23 -26.58 -10.48 -26.64
C LYS A 23 -26.21 -11.62 -27.61
N ALA A 24 -27.20 -12.20 -28.31
CA ALA A 24 -26.95 -13.17 -29.36
C ALA A 24 -26.14 -12.56 -30.52
N ASP A 25 -26.49 -11.35 -30.94
CA ASP A 25 -25.80 -10.64 -32.03
C ASP A 25 -24.34 -10.32 -31.64
N VAL A 26 -24.12 -9.85 -30.40
CA VAL A 26 -22.77 -9.62 -29.86
C VAL A 26 -21.95 -10.90 -29.82
N MET A 27 -22.56 -12.02 -29.42
CA MET A 27 -21.88 -13.33 -29.40
C MET A 27 -21.56 -13.82 -30.80
N HIS A 28 -22.50 -13.68 -31.74
CA HIS A 28 -22.29 -13.99 -33.15
C HIS A 28 -21.14 -13.15 -33.72
N TYR A 29 -21.14 -11.84 -33.47
CA TYR A 29 -20.07 -10.94 -33.90
C TYR A 29 -18.70 -11.44 -33.45
N PHE A 30 -18.52 -11.65 -32.13
CA PHE A 30 -17.24 -12.08 -31.58
C PHE A 30 -16.75 -13.42 -32.13
N LEU A 31 -17.66 -14.34 -32.46
CA LEU A 31 -17.32 -15.62 -33.08
C LEU A 31 -16.94 -15.48 -34.54
N ALA A 32 -17.66 -14.65 -35.29
CA ALA A 32 -17.41 -14.42 -36.71
C ALA A 32 -16.09 -13.68 -36.95
N VAL A 33 -15.70 -12.77 -36.06
CA VAL A 33 -14.40 -12.06 -36.14
C VAL A 33 -13.27 -12.78 -35.39
N ALA A 34 -13.49 -13.99 -34.87
CA ALA A 34 -12.53 -14.65 -33.98
C ALA A 34 -11.16 -14.85 -34.64
N GLU A 35 -11.12 -15.20 -35.92
CA GLU A 35 -9.88 -15.46 -36.67
C GLU A 35 -8.98 -14.22 -36.78
N VAL A 36 -9.58 -13.02 -36.90
CA VAL A 36 -8.85 -11.75 -37.00
C VAL A 36 -8.66 -11.06 -35.65
N LEU A 37 -9.57 -11.28 -34.69
CA LEU A 37 -9.51 -10.68 -33.35
C LEU A 37 -8.49 -11.40 -32.46
N ILE A 38 -8.50 -12.74 -32.42
CA ILE A 38 -7.63 -13.51 -31.53
C ILE A 38 -6.15 -13.14 -31.69
N PRO A 39 -5.57 -13.05 -32.90
CA PRO A 39 -4.17 -12.65 -33.07
C PRO A 39 -3.82 -11.32 -32.38
N GLN A 40 -4.78 -10.39 -32.27
CA GLN A 40 -4.59 -9.06 -31.70
C GLN A 40 -4.63 -9.04 -30.16
N VAL A 41 -5.25 -10.05 -29.53
CA VAL A 41 -5.44 -10.14 -28.06
C VAL A 41 -4.77 -11.37 -27.43
N ALA A 42 -4.32 -12.34 -28.23
CA ALA A 42 -3.71 -13.57 -27.76
C ALA A 42 -2.55 -13.28 -26.80
N ARG A 43 -2.48 -14.03 -25.70
CA ARG A 43 -1.46 -13.88 -24.65
C ARG A 43 -1.39 -12.49 -24.00
N ARG A 44 -2.31 -11.57 -24.28
CA ARG A 44 -2.42 -10.28 -23.59
C ARG A 44 -3.41 -10.43 -22.42
N PRO A 45 -3.14 -9.84 -21.25
CA PRO A 45 -4.13 -9.79 -20.17
C PRO A 45 -5.33 -8.94 -20.59
N VAL A 46 -6.51 -9.56 -20.73
CA VAL A 46 -7.71 -8.85 -21.18
C VAL A 46 -8.46 -8.25 -19.98
N THR A 47 -8.50 -6.92 -19.92
CA THR A 47 -9.41 -6.17 -19.05
C THR A 47 -10.75 -6.04 -19.75
N ARG A 48 -11.84 -6.43 -19.08
CA ARG A 48 -13.19 -6.40 -19.66
C ARG A 48 -13.92 -5.17 -19.15
N LYS A 49 -14.62 -4.46 -20.04
CA LYS A 49 -15.59 -3.44 -19.66
C LYS A 49 -16.99 -3.95 -19.99
N ARG A 50 -17.85 -3.98 -18.97
CA ARG A 50 -19.08 -4.77 -18.99
C ARG A 50 -20.31 -3.89 -18.81
N TRP A 51 -21.33 -4.15 -19.62
CA TRP A 51 -22.66 -3.56 -19.55
C TRP A 51 -23.68 -4.68 -19.40
N VAL A 52 -23.86 -5.15 -18.16
CA VAL A 52 -24.70 -6.32 -17.88
C VAL A 52 -26.12 -6.12 -18.37
N ASP A 53 -26.63 -4.90 -18.29
CA ASP A 53 -27.98 -4.49 -18.70
C ASP A 53 -28.03 -3.71 -20.03
N GLY A 54 -26.94 -3.73 -20.79
CA GLY A 54 -26.82 -2.97 -22.03
C GLY A 54 -26.35 -1.53 -21.82
N VAL A 55 -26.02 -0.86 -22.92
CA VAL A 55 -25.39 0.47 -22.95
C VAL A 55 -26.34 1.62 -22.61
N GLY A 56 -27.65 1.36 -22.58
CA GLY A 56 -28.68 2.40 -22.44
C GLY A 56 -28.82 3.28 -23.69
N THR A 57 -29.39 4.46 -23.53
CA THR A 57 -29.49 5.49 -24.58
C THR A 57 -28.64 6.71 -24.20
N GLU A 58 -28.43 7.65 -25.12
CA GLU A 58 -27.66 8.88 -24.80
C GLU A 58 -28.23 9.64 -23.59
N ASP A 59 -29.56 9.75 -23.47
CA ASP A 59 -30.23 10.40 -22.34
C ASP A 59 -30.23 9.57 -21.04
N ARG A 60 -30.07 8.24 -21.15
CA ARG A 60 -30.11 7.30 -20.02
C ARG A 60 -29.05 6.22 -20.21
N PRO A 61 -27.77 6.52 -19.94
CA PRO A 61 -26.68 5.58 -20.11
C PRO A 61 -26.81 4.41 -19.13
N GLY A 62 -26.51 3.20 -19.61
CA GLY A 62 -26.55 1.97 -18.82
C GLY A 62 -25.36 1.86 -17.85
N GLU A 63 -25.54 1.07 -16.80
CA GLU A 63 -24.48 0.83 -15.81
C GLU A 63 -23.30 0.08 -16.42
N VAL A 64 -22.09 0.52 -16.05
CA VAL A 64 -20.84 -0.01 -16.57
C VAL A 64 -19.81 -0.18 -15.48
N PHE A 65 -19.02 -1.24 -15.57
CA PHE A 65 -17.84 -1.40 -14.74
C PHE A 65 -16.69 -2.08 -15.50
N PHE A 66 -15.47 -1.77 -15.07
CA PHE A 66 -14.26 -2.47 -15.49
C PHE A 66 -14.01 -3.67 -14.60
N ARG A 67 -13.61 -4.78 -15.21
CA ARG A 67 -13.19 -6.00 -14.52
C ARG A 67 -11.83 -6.44 -15.05
N LYS A 68 -10.83 -6.36 -14.17
CA LYS A 68 -9.45 -6.82 -14.42
C LYS A 68 -9.28 -8.27 -14.01
N ASP A 69 -9.64 -8.57 -12.77
CA ASP A 69 -9.53 -9.92 -12.21
C ASP A 69 -10.63 -10.84 -12.78
N LEU A 70 -10.29 -12.10 -13.07
CA LEU A 70 -11.19 -13.10 -13.63
C LEU A 70 -12.42 -13.31 -12.74
N GLU A 71 -13.58 -13.53 -13.34
CA GLU A 71 -14.79 -13.84 -12.59
C GLU A 71 -14.69 -15.21 -11.91
N ASP A 72 -15.21 -15.32 -10.69
CA ASP A 72 -15.28 -16.58 -9.95
C ASP A 72 -16.11 -17.66 -10.67
N SER A 73 -17.05 -17.23 -11.51
CA SER A 73 -17.89 -18.07 -12.35
C SER A 73 -17.31 -18.32 -13.74
N ALA A 74 -16.09 -17.85 -14.02
CA ALA A 74 -15.43 -18.13 -15.28
C ALA A 74 -15.14 -19.64 -15.40
N PRO A 75 -15.37 -20.25 -16.58
CA PRO A 75 -14.97 -21.62 -16.83
C PRO A 75 -13.47 -21.86 -16.58
N ASP A 76 -13.15 -23.03 -16.02
CA ASP A 76 -11.79 -23.45 -15.65
C ASP A 76 -10.86 -23.61 -16.86
N TRP A 77 -11.41 -23.89 -18.03
CA TRP A 77 -10.68 -24.02 -19.28
C TRP A 77 -10.19 -22.69 -19.86
N ILE A 78 -10.61 -21.54 -19.32
CA ILE A 78 -10.13 -20.24 -19.78
C ILE A 78 -8.66 -20.08 -19.37
N SER A 79 -7.78 -19.93 -20.37
CA SER A 79 -6.37 -19.62 -20.15
C SER A 79 -6.21 -18.31 -19.37
N THR A 80 -5.24 -18.27 -18.45
CA THR A 80 -5.04 -17.09 -17.59
C THR A 80 -3.58 -16.64 -17.52
N GLY A 81 -3.40 -15.35 -17.25
CA GLY A 81 -2.10 -14.77 -16.89
C GLY A 81 -2.22 -13.93 -15.62
N ARG A 82 -1.21 -13.97 -14.75
CA ARG A 82 -1.22 -13.28 -13.46
C ARG A 82 -0.33 -12.05 -13.48
N ILE A 83 -0.82 -10.94 -12.93
CA ILE A 83 -0.05 -9.71 -12.78
C ILE A 83 -0.07 -9.28 -11.33
N GLN A 84 1.11 -9.15 -10.73
CA GLN A 84 1.28 -8.51 -9.42
C GLN A 84 1.12 -7.00 -9.58
N HIS A 85 0.05 -6.45 -9.01
CA HIS A 85 -0.11 -5.01 -8.82
C HIS A 85 0.37 -4.62 -7.41
N SER A 86 0.48 -3.33 -7.14
CA SER A 86 0.99 -2.79 -5.86
C SER A 86 0.23 -3.26 -4.61
N GLU A 87 -1.03 -3.68 -4.77
CA GLU A 87 -1.93 -4.07 -3.66
C GLU A 87 -2.34 -5.54 -3.70
N ARG A 88 -2.40 -6.17 -4.88
CA ARG A 88 -2.84 -7.55 -5.09
C ARG A 88 -2.41 -8.11 -6.45
N THR A 89 -2.34 -9.43 -6.57
CA THR A 89 -2.22 -10.17 -7.82
C THR A 89 -3.59 -10.34 -8.43
N ASN A 90 -3.75 -9.88 -9.66
CA ASN A 90 -4.95 -10.12 -10.44
C ASN A 90 -4.68 -11.24 -11.45
N THR A 91 -5.65 -12.12 -11.63
CA THR A 91 -5.67 -13.14 -12.67
C THR A 91 -6.49 -12.62 -13.85
N TYR A 92 -5.91 -12.58 -15.04
CA TYR A 92 -6.56 -12.08 -16.25
C TYR A 92 -6.88 -13.22 -17.20
N PRO A 93 -8.03 -13.21 -17.89
CA PRO A 93 -8.30 -14.12 -18.99
C PRO A 93 -7.39 -13.80 -20.17
N LEU A 94 -6.93 -14.85 -20.86
CA LEU A 94 -6.21 -14.78 -22.13
C LEU A 94 -7.14 -15.32 -23.22
N ALA A 95 -7.45 -14.47 -24.21
CA ALA A 95 -8.33 -14.83 -25.31
C ALA A 95 -7.53 -15.44 -26.45
N GLN A 96 -7.42 -16.77 -26.45
CA GLN A 96 -6.62 -17.54 -27.40
C GLN A 96 -7.46 -18.54 -28.22
N GLU A 97 -8.74 -18.67 -27.89
CA GLU A 97 -9.67 -19.57 -28.57
C GLU A 97 -11.06 -18.91 -28.68
N PRO A 98 -11.85 -19.20 -29.74
CA PRO A 98 -13.16 -18.60 -29.95
C PRO A 98 -14.14 -18.78 -28.77
N ALA A 99 -14.00 -19.88 -28.02
CA ALA A 99 -14.81 -20.15 -26.83
C ALA A 99 -14.65 -19.06 -25.75
N VAL A 100 -13.45 -18.48 -25.59
CA VAL A 100 -13.22 -17.38 -24.64
C VAL A 100 -13.93 -16.11 -25.10
N LEU A 101 -13.99 -15.84 -26.41
CA LEU A 101 -14.71 -14.69 -26.96
C LEU A 101 -16.23 -14.84 -26.78
N ALA A 102 -16.76 -16.05 -26.98
CA ALA A 102 -18.15 -16.35 -26.66
C ALA A 102 -18.46 -16.13 -25.17
N TRP A 103 -17.52 -16.51 -24.29
CA TRP A 103 -17.66 -16.23 -22.87
C TRP A 103 -17.66 -14.73 -22.56
N PHE A 104 -16.81 -13.93 -23.21
CA PHE A 104 -16.85 -12.46 -23.10
C PHE A 104 -18.23 -11.90 -23.47
N ALA A 105 -18.81 -12.37 -24.59
CA ALA A 105 -20.17 -12.02 -24.97
C ALA A 105 -21.20 -12.44 -23.91
N GLN A 106 -21.06 -13.65 -23.36
CA GLN A 106 -21.95 -14.19 -22.33
C GLN A 106 -21.92 -13.36 -21.05
N VAL A 107 -20.77 -12.80 -20.67
CA VAL A 107 -20.66 -11.91 -19.49
C VAL A 107 -20.93 -10.44 -19.81
N ALA A 108 -21.38 -10.13 -21.04
CA ALA A 108 -21.64 -8.79 -21.56
C ALA A 108 -20.40 -7.87 -21.50
N ALA A 109 -19.22 -8.44 -21.75
CA ALA A 109 -17.98 -7.68 -21.95
C ALA A 109 -17.95 -7.12 -23.37
N LEU A 110 -18.50 -5.91 -23.53
CA LEU A 110 -18.56 -5.24 -24.83
C LEU A 110 -17.19 -4.70 -25.25
N GLU A 111 -16.40 -4.15 -24.32
CA GLU A 111 -15.05 -3.69 -24.64
C GLU A 111 -13.97 -4.61 -24.04
N LEU A 112 -13.02 -5.00 -24.89
CA LEU A 112 -11.81 -5.75 -24.54
C LEU A 112 -10.61 -4.79 -24.56
N HIS A 113 -9.94 -4.65 -23.42
CA HIS A 113 -8.80 -3.73 -23.27
C HIS A 113 -7.52 -4.51 -22.97
N THR A 114 -6.46 -4.25 -23.74
CA THR A 114 -5.18 -4.98 -23.66
C THR A 114 -3.99 -4.02 -23.57
N PRO A 115 -2.89 -4.39 -22.88
CA PRO A 115 -1.64 -3.64 -22.96
C PRO A 115 -0.89 -3.92 -24.27
N GLN A 116 0.21 -3.21 -24.50
CA GLN A 116 1.02 -3.35 -25.72
C GLN A 116 2.09 -4.45 -25.64
N TRP A 117 2.05 -5.28 -24.59
CA TRP A 117 2.92 -6.44 -24.37
C TRP A 117 2.10 -7.74 -24.24
N ARG A 118 2.77 -8.89 -24.37
CA ARG A 118 2.19 -10.24 -24.19
C ARG A 118 2.89 -11.01 -23.07
N PHE A 119 2.23 -11.99 -22.48
CA PHE A 119 2.88 -12.96 -21.60
C PHE A 119 3.78 -13.91 -22.40
N GLY A 120 4.97 -14.20 -21.90
CA GLY A 120 5.82 -15.29 -22.39
C GLY A 120 5.34 -16.65 -21.92
N ARG A 121 5.92 -17.74 -22.44
CA ARG A 121 5.55 -19.13 -22.07
C ARG A 121 5.73 -19.40 -20.57
N ASN A 122 6.68 -18.72 -19.94
CA ASN A 122 6.94 -18.73 -18.50
C ASN A 122 5.88 -17.96 -17.66
N GLY A 123 4.84 -17.40 -18.28
CA GLY A 123 3.80 -16.62 -17.61
C GLY A 123 4.24 -15.23 -17.17
N GLN A 124 5.44 -14.76 -17.54
CA GLN A 124 5.93 -13.41 -17.23
C GLN A 124 5.61 -12.43 -18.36
N PRO A 125 5.37 -11.13 -18.05
CA PRO A 125 5.25 -10.10 -19.07
C PRO A 125 6.53 -9.99 -19.91
N ARG A 126 6.39 -10.04 -21.25
CA ARG A 126 7.48 -9.68 -22.17
C ARG A 126 7.54 -8.16 -22.34
N ASN A 127 8.60 -7.70 -22.99
CA ASN A 127 8.64 -6.35 -23.54
C ASN A 127 7.50 -6.12 -24.56
N PRO A 128 7.06 -4.87 -24.78
CA PRO A 128 6.06 -4.56 -25.80
C PRO A 128 6.46 -5.04 -27.19
N ASP A 129 5.50 -5.64 -27.87
CA ASP A 129 5.60 -6.13 -29.25
C ASP A 129 4.90 -5.21 -30.26
N ARG A 130 4.23 -4.17 -29.76
CA ARG A 130 3.68 -3.08 -30.55
C ARG A 130 3.75 -1.75 -29.80
N LEU A 131 3.78 -0.64 -30.52
CA LEU A 131 3.49 0.68 -29.98
C LEU A 131 2.08 1.10 -30.37
N VAL A 132 1.50 2.05 -29.63
CA VAL A 132 0.24 2.68 -29.99
C VAL A 132 0.29 4.20 -29.78
N LEU A 133 -0.22 4.95 -30.74
CA LEU A 133 -0.51 6.38 -30.61
C LEU A 133 -2.02 6.55 -30.64
N ASP A 134 -2.60 7.15 -29.60
CA ASP A 134 -4.04 7.35 -29.49
C ASP A 134 -4.38 8.81 -29.84
N LEU A 135 -5.03 9.01 -31.00
CA LEU A 135 -5.35 10.30 -31.58
C LEU A 135 -6.79 10.65 -31.25
N ASP A 136 -6.98 11.48 -30.24
CA ASP A 136 -8.28 11.88 -29.72
C ASP A 136 -8.65 13.30 -30.16
N PRO A 137 -9.80 13.52 -30.84
CA PRO A 137 -10.19 14.86 -31.25
C PRO A 137 -10.65 15.69 -30.04
N GLY A 138 -10.10 16.90 -29.91
CA GLY A 138 -10.59 17.93 -29.01
C GLY A 138 -11.90 18.56 -29.49
N GLU A 139 -12.42 19.51 -28.73
CA GLU A 139 -13.62 20.25 -29.12
C GLU A 139 -13.35 21.04 -30.42
N GLY A 140 -14.23 20.91 -31.42
CA GLY A 140 -14.12 21.63 -32.69
C GLY A 140 -13.30 20.93 -33.78
N VAL A 141 -12.70 19.78 -33.49
CA VAL A 141 -12.09 18.89 -34.49
C VAL A 141 -12.73 17.50 -34.41
N GLY A 142 -12.61 16.72 -35.48
CA GLY A 142 -13.25 15.43 -35.63
C GLY A 142 -12.33 14.35 -36.19
N LEU A 143 -12.95 13.32 -36.77
CA LEU A 143 -12.25 12.13 -37.24
C LEU A 143 -11.34 12.42 -38.45
N ALA A 144 -11.70 13.38 -39.29
CA ALA A 144 -10.91 13.80 -40.45
C ALA A 144 -9.57 14.42 -40.02
N GLU A 145 -9.57 15.29 -39.02
CA GLU A 145 -8.35 15.88 -38.45
C GLU A 145 -7.50 14.81 -37.76
N CYS A 146 -8.13 13.85 -37.07
CA CYS A 146 -7.39 12.69 -36.54
C CYS A 146 -6.71 11.89 -37.66
N ALA A 147 -7.37 11.70 -38.80
CA ALA A 147 -6.77 11.01 -39.95
C ALA A 147 -5.60 11.80 -40.56
N GLU A 148 -5.70 13.12 -40.60
CA GLU A 148 -4.59 13.99 -41.01
C GLU A 148 -3.38 13.85 -40.10
N VAL A 149 -3.59 13.93 -38.79
CA VAL A 149 -2.51 13.74 -37.81
C VAL A 149 -1.96 12.31 -37.86
N ALA A 150 -2.80 11.30 -38.13
CA ALA A 150 -2.35 9.92 -38.32
C ALA A 150 -1.40 9.77 -39.51
N ARG A 151 -1.63 10.49 -40.62
CA ARG A 151 -0.74 10.49 -41.79
C ARG A 151 0.62 11.12 -41.46
N TRP A 152 0.67 12.20 -40.70
CA TRP A 152 1.96 12.75 -40.24
C TRP A 152 2.69 11.79 -39.28
N CYS A 153 1.96 11.12 -38.39
CA CYS A 153 2.55 10.09 -37.54
C CYS A 153 3.11 8.92 -38.38
N ARG A 154 2.42 8.51 -39.44
CA ARG A 154 2.89 7.50 -40.39
C ARG A 154 4.19 7.91 -41.05
N GLU A 155 4.30 9.14 -41.56
CA GLU A 155 5.54 9.63 -42.20
C GLU A 155 6.76 9.50 -41.26
N VAL A 156 6.58 9.83 -39.98
CA VAL A 156 7.65 9.69 -38.98
C VAL A 156 7.96 8.21 -38.69
N LEU A 157 6.95 7.36 -38.53
CA LEU A 157 7.13 5.93 -38.27
C LEU A 157 7.76 5.20 -39.46
N ASP A 158 7.34 5.50 -40.70
CA ASP A 158 7.92 4.98 -41.93
C ASP A 158 9.40 5.41 -42.04
N GLY A 159 9.74 6.64 -41.66
CA GLY A 159 11.11 7.13 -41.55
C GLY A 159 11.97 6.38 -40.52
N MET A 160 11.33 5.78 -39.50
CA MET A 160 11.96 4.90 -38.52
C MET A 160 12.04 3.43 -38.97
N GLY A 161 11.53 3.12 -40.17
CA GLY A 161 11.41 1.76 -40.68
C GLY A 161 10.31 0.95 -40.00
N MET A 162 9.29 1.62 -39.46
CA MET A 162 8.20 1.02 -38.71
C MET A 162 6.88 1.18 -39.47
N GLU A 163 6.41 0.08 -40.06
CA GLU A 163 5.10 0.08 -40.71
C GLU A 163 4.00 0.30 -39.67
N SER A 164 3.04 1.18 -40.00
CA SER A 164 1.96 1.56 -39.10
C SER A 164 0.57 1.26 -39.66
N PHE A 165 -0.34 0.91 -38.75
CA PHE A 165 -1.65 0.33 -39.02
C PHE A 165 -2.75 1.12 -38.29
N PRO A 166 -3.62 1.83 -39.03
CA PRO A 166 -4.65 2.66 -38.42
C PRO A 166 -5.88 1.84 -38.02
N VAL A 167 -6.44 2.18 -36.87
CA VAL A 167 -7.66 1.57 -36.31
C VAL A 167 -8.57 2.70 -35.86
N THR A 168 -9.70 2.91 -36.54
CA THR A 168 -10.72 3.85 -36.05
C THR A 168 -11.23 3.35 -34.70
N SER A 169 -11.22 4.19 -33.66
CA SER A 169 -11.42 3.72 -32.28
C SER A 169 -12.82 3.13 -32.01
N GLY A 170 -13.81 3.43 -32.85
CA GLY A 170 -15.24 3.19 -32.60
C GLY A 170 -15.84 4.19 -31.60
N SER A 171 -15.11 5.26 -31.24
CA SER A 171 -15.63 6.31 -30.36
C SER A 171 -15.57 7.68 -31.02
N LYS A 172 -14.38 8.29 -31.13
CA LYS A 172 -14.21 9.62 -31.72
C LYS A 172 -12.90 9.71 -32.51
N GLY A 173 -11.85 9.11 -31.99
CA GLY A 173 -10.50 9.17 -32.54
C GLY A 173 -10.04 7.94 -33.33
N ILE A 174 -8.73 7.85 -33.53
CA ILE A 174 -7.99 6.79 -34.24
C ILE A 174 -6.85 6.30 -33.36
N HIS A 175 -6.64 4.99 -33.27
CA HIS A 175 -5.40 4.43 -32.76
C HIS A 175 -4.49 4.10 -33.93
N LEU A 176 -3.22 4.46 -33.83
CA LEU A 176 -2.19 4.08 -34.78
C LEU A 176 -1.23 3.10 -34.12
N TYR A 177 -1.16 1.87 -34.64
CA TYR A 177 -0.27 0.83 -34.12
C TYR A 177 0.94 0.64 -35.02
N ALA A 178 2.08 0.23 -34.47
CA ALA A 178 3.22 -0.24 -35.26
C ALA A 178 3.97 -1.35 -34.51
N ALA A 179 4.59 -2.27 -35.26
CA ALA A 179 5.29 -3.43 -34.70
C ALA A 179 6.55 -3.02 -33.94
N LEU A 180 6.90 -3.77 -32.89
CA LEU A 180 8.16 -3.66 -32.18
C LEU A 180 8.87 -5.01 -32.14
N ASP A 181 10.20 -4.98 -32.12
CA ASP A 181 11.04 -6.18 -32.08
C ASP A 181 11.17 -6.82 -30.70
N GLY A 182 10.47 -6.29 -29.69
CA GLY A 182 10.48 -6.79 -28.31
C GLY A 182 11.80 -6.60 -27.56
N LYS A 183 12.78 -5.85 -28.08
CA LYS A 183 14.07 -5.64 -27.40
C LYS A 183 14.03 -4.59 -26.30
N HIS A 184 13.05 -3.69 -26.34
CA HIS A 184 12.97 -2.53 -25.45
C HIS A 184 11.77 -2.62 -24.49
N ASN A 185 11.96 -2.20 -23.25
CA ASN A 185 10.91 -2.21 -22.24
C ASN A 185 9.87 -1.08 -22.45
N ALA A 186 8.73 -1.19 -21.76
CA ALA A 186 7.62 -0.24 -21.90
C ALA A 186 7.98 1.21 -21.53
N GLU A 187 8.93 1.43 -20.61
CA GLU A 187 9.37 2.79 -20.27
C GLU A 187 10.13 3.43 -21.44
N ALA A 188 11.02 2.67 -22.11
CA ALA A 188 11.74 3.14 -23.28
C ALA A 188 10.80 3.44 -24.45
N ILE A 189 9.86 2.53 -24.74
CA ILE A 189 8.85 2.74 -25.80
C ILE A 189 7.97 3.95 -25.49
N SER A 190 7.53 4.12 -24.24
CA SER A 190 6.74 5.28 -23.84
C SER A 190 7.49 6.60 -24.00
N LYS A 191 8.83 6.62 -23.85
CA LYS A 191 9.66 7.81 -24.11
C LYS A 191 9.74 8.11 -25.61
N VAL A 192 9.92 7.09 -26.45
CA VAL A 192 9.94 7.26 -27.92
C VAL A 192 8.59 7.82 -28.40
N ALA A 193 7.47 7.26 -27.94
CA ALA A 193 6.14 7.77 -28.28
C ALA A 193 5.92 9.22 -27.82
N HIS A 194 6.44 9.59 -26.64
CA HIS A 194 6.36 10.96 -26.14
C HIS A 194 7.17 11.94 -26.98
N GLU A 195 8.40 11.59 -27.35
CA GLU A 195 9.23 12.46 -28.20
C GLU A 195 8.65 12.59 -29.62
N LEU A 196 8.09 11.51 -30.17
CA LEU A 196 7.33 11.58 -31.43
C LEU A 196 6.15 12.57 -31.28
N ALA A 197 5.33 12.42 -30.23
CA ALA A 197 4.19 13.29 -30.02
C ALA A 197 4.58 14.77 -29.85
N ARG A 198 5.72 15.04 -29.20
CA ARG A 198 6.27 16.39 -29.05
C ARG A 198 6.84 16.96 -30.35
N ALA A 199 7.48 16.14 -31.17
CA ALA A 199 7.97 16.56 -32.48
C ALA A 199 6.77 16.97 -33.36
N LEU A 200 5.74 16.14 -33.42
CA LEU A 200 4.51 16.43 -34.16
C LEU A 200 3.79 17.69 -33.65
N GLU A 201 3.71 17.90 -32.32
CA GLU A 201 3.17 19.15 -31.75
C GLU A 201 4.03 20.37 -32.11
N THR A 202 5.34 20.20 -32.25
CA THR A 202 6.25 21.30 -32.62
C THR A 202 6.09 21.68 -34.09
N ASP A 203 5.94 20.69 -34.97
CA ASP A 203 5.82 20.90 -36.41
C ASP A 203 4.41 21.35 -36.82
N HIS A 204 3.37 20.88 -36.09
CA HIS A 204 1.97 21.16 -36.37
C HIS A 204 1.24 21.71 -35.12
N PRO A 205 1.69 22.82 -34.52
CA PRO A 205 1.18 23.32 -33.25
C PRO A 205 -0.27 23.79 -33.31
N ASP A 206 -0.80 24.08 -34.50
CA ASP A 206 -2.17 24.53 -34.70
C ASP A 206 -3.19 23.39 -34.61
N LEU A 207 -2.76 22.14 -34.90
CA LEU A 207 -3.66 20.98 -34.94
C LEU A 207 -3.30 19.88 -33.94
N VAL A 208 -2.05 19.81 -33.45
CA VAL A 208 -1.59 18.75 -32.55
C VAL A 208 -1.32 19.27 -31.15
N ILE A 209 -1.66 18.47 -30.13
CA ILE A 209 -1.25 18.71 -28.74
C ILE A 209 -0.87 17.39 -28.04
N SER A 210 0.28 17.36 -27.35
CA SER A 210 0.75 16.18 -26.59
C SER A 210 0.64 16.37 -25.06
N SER A 211 0.24 17.57 -24.62
CA SER A 211 0.02 17.90 -23.20
C SER A 211 -1.25 17.23 -22.62
N MET A 212 -1.13 16.69 -21.41
CA MET A 212 -2.25 16.03 -20.71
C MET A 212 -3.36 16.99 -20.23
N LYS A 213 -3.17 18.31 -20.32
CA LYS A 213 -4.15 19.30 -19.88
C LYS A 213 -5.33 19.36 -20.85
N LYS A 214 -6.55 19.11 -20.35
CA LYS A 214 -7.77 19.14 -21.19
C LYS A 214 -8.13 20.55 -21.71
N ALA A 215 -7.80 21.59 -20.95
CA ALA A 215 -8.13 22.98 -21.30
C ALA A 215 -7.47 23.46 -22.60
N ASP A 216 -6.35 22.84 -22.99
CA ASP A 216 -5.54 23.26 -24.13
C ASP A 216 -5.91 22.51 -25.42
N ARG A 217 -6.94 21.65 -25.38
CA ARG A 217 -7.29 20.73 -26.49
C ARG A 217 -8.31 21.30 -27.48
N ALA A 218 -8.93 22.44 -27.20
CA ALA A 218 -9.89 23.04 -28.11
C ALA A 218 -9.24 23.35 -29.47
N GLY A 219 -9.87 22.90 -30.55
CA GLY A 219 -9.39 23.03 -31.93
C GLY A 219 -8.25 22.09 -32.32
N LYS A 220 -7.86 21.12 -31.47
CA LYS A 220 -6.68 20.27 -31.69
C LYS A 220 -6.94 18.80 -31.45
N VAL A 221 -6.18 17.96 -32.14
CA VAL A 221 -6.07 16.52 -31.89
C VAL A 221 -5.07 16.29 -30.76
N PHE A 222 -5.55 15.67 -29.68
CA PHE A 222 -4.72 15.20 -28.59
C PHE A 222 -4.04 13.89 -28.97
N LEU A 223 -2.71 13.91 -29.06
CA LEU A 223 -1.90 12.75 -29.35
C LEU A 223 -1.44 12.09 -28.04
N ASP A 224 -2.23 11.15 -27.54
CA ASP A 224 -1.97 10.41 -26.30
C ASP A 224 -0.91 9.32 -26.52
N TRP A 225 0.33 9.67 -26.21
CA TRP A 225 1.47 8.74 -26.17
C TRP A 225 1.48 7.86 -24.91
N SER A 226 0.70 8.19 -23.87
CA SER A 226 0.79 7.57 -22.55
C SER A 226 0.25 6.14 -22.48
N GLN A 227 -0.50 5.71 -23.51
CA GLN A 227 -1.03 4.36 -23.68
C GLN A 227 0.08 3.27 -23.80
N ASN A 228 1.32 3.68 -24.09
CA ASN A 228 2.49 2.80 -24.13
C ASN A 228 3.07 2.45 -22.75
N ASN A 229 2.57 3.05 -21.67
CA ASN A 229 2.97 2.66 -20.32
C ASN A 229 2.49 1.22 -20.03
N GLY A 230 3.38 0.36 -19.52
CA GLY A 230 3.10 -1.06 -19.31
C GLY A 230 1.92 -1.39 -18.37
N ALA A 231 1.47 -0.44 -17.55
CA ALA A 231 0.30 -0.57 -16.68
C ALA A 231 -1.02 -0.10 -17.33
N LYS A 232 -0.97 0.52 -18.50
CA LYS A 232 -2.13 1.01 -19.25
C LYS A 232 -2.67 -0.07 -20.19
N THR A 233 -3.93 0.07 -20.56
CA THR A 233 -4.61 -0.80 -21.51
C THR A 233 -5.41 0.04 -22.49
N THR A 234 -5.39 -0.34 -23.76
CA THR A 234 -6.12 0.29 -24.85
C THR A 234 -7.16 -0.69 -25.36
N VAL A 235 -8.31 -0.18 -25.85
CA VAL A 235 -9.31 -1.06 -26.48
C VAL A 235 -8.67 -1.80 -27.66
N SER A 236 -8.86 -3.11 -27.74
CA SER A 236 -8.21 -3.93 -28.74
C SER A 236 -8.84 -3.71 -30.12
N PRO A 237 -8.07 -3.89 -31.20
CA PRO A 237 -8.65 -4.06 -32.53
C PRO A 237 -9.78 -5.09 -32.53
N TYR A 238 -10.81 -4.85 -33.32
CA TYR A 238 -12.05 -5.64 -33.44
C TYR A 238 -12.95 -5.69 -32.19
N SER A 239 -12.58 -5.04 -31.08
CA SER A 239 -13.48 -4.92 -29.92
C SER A 239 -14.68 -4.01 -30.23
N LEU A 240 -15.87 -4.39 -29.75
CA LEU A 240 -17.02 -3.48 -29.71
C LEU A 240 -16.76 -2.32 -28.73
N ARG A 241 -17.58 -1.28 -28.84
CA ARG A 241 -17.58 -0.08 -28.00
C ARG A 241 -18.91 0.04 -27.25
N GLY A 242 -18.83 0.36 -25.96
CA GLY A 242 -20.02 0.59 -25.13
C GLY A 242 -20.58 1.99 -25.34
N ARG A 243 -21.09 2.25 -26.54
CA ARG A 243 -21.71 3.50 -27.00
C ARG A 243 -23.17 3.20 -27.37
N SER A 244 -23.93 4.24 -27.73
CA SER A 244 -25.34 4.13 -28.12
C SER A 244 -25.60 3.12 -29.24
N ARG A 245 -24.66 3.04 -30.20
CA ARG A 245 -24.65 2.09 -31.31
C ARG A 245 -23.45 1.14 -31.20
N PRO A 246 -23.50 -0.06 -31.81
CA PRO A 246 -22.47 -1.09 -31.66
C PRO A 246 -21.26 -0.82 -32.56
N TRP A 247 -20.61 0.32 -32.32
CA TRP A 247 -19.37 0.70 -32.99
C TRP A 247 -18.22 -0.26 -32.63
N VAL A 248 -17.26 -0.39 -33.53
CA VAL A 248 -16.09 -1.26 -33.40
C VAL A 248 -14.80 -0.45 -33.45
N ALA A 249 -13.80 -0.86 -32.68
CA ALA A 249 -12.41 -0.47 -32.90
C ALA A 249 -11.88 -1.13 -34.19
N ALA A 250 -12.26 -0.59 -35.35
CA ALA A 250 -12.14 -1.25 -36.64
C ALA A 250 -10.81 -0.92 -37.36
N PRO A 251 -9.99 -1.92 -37.71
CA PRO A 251 -8.81 -1.73 -38.56
C PRO A 251 -9.17 -1.22 -39.95
N ARG A 252 -8.39 -0.25 -40.43
CA ARG A 252 -8.57 0.43 -41.72
C ARG A 252 -7.31 0.34 -42.55
N THR A 253 -7.48 0.46 -43.86
CA THR A 253 -6.36 0.72 -44.78
C THR A 253 -6.03 2.21 -44.77
N TRP A 254 -4.85 2.57 -45.26
CA TRP A 254 -4.47 3.97 -45.43
C TRP A 254 -5.29 4.69 -46.50
N GLU A 255 -5.72 3.99 -47.55
CA GLU A 255 -6.61 4.53 -48.58
C GLU A 255 -7.96 4.95 -47.98
N GLU A 256 -8.52 4.15 -47.06
CA GLU A 256 -9.73 4.54 -46.33
C GLU A 256 -9.52 5.74 -45.41
N LEU A 257 -8.31 5.94 -44.87
CA LEU A 257 -7.99 7.12 -44.05
C LEU A 257 -7.84 8.40 -44.87
N GLU A 258 -7.71 8.28 -46.18
CA GLU A 258 -7.69 9.41 -47.11
C GLU A 258 -9.11 9.80 -47.58
N ASP A 259 -10.11 8.97 -47.29
CA ASP A 259 -11.50 9.24 -47.61
C ASP A 259 -12.04 10.42 -46.78
N PRO A 260 -12.50 11.52 -47.40
CA PRO A 260 -13.11 12.64 -46.68
C PRO A 260 -14.40 12.25 -45.93
N ASP A 261 -15.08 11.17 -46.34
CA ASP A 261 -16.29 10.65 -45.72
C ASP A 261 -15.98 9.55 -44.68
N LEU A 262 -14.73 9.50 -44.18
CA LEU A 262 -14.30 8.56 -43.15
C LEU A 262 -15.23 8.61 -41.92
N THR A 263 -15.82 7.46 -41.61
CA THR A 263 -16.68 7.26 -40.45
C THR A 263 -16.21 6.09 -39.58
N GLN A 264 -16.67 6.06 -38.34
CA GLN A 264 -16.56 4.88 -37.48
C GLN A 264 -17.42 3.74 -38.07
N LEU A 265 -17.06 2.48 -37.82
CA LEU A 265 -17.78 1.32 -38.36
C LEU A 265 -18.60 0.60 -37.28
N GLU A 266 -19.84 0.22 -37.61
CA GLU A 266 -20.69 -0.65 -36.80
C GLU A 266 -20.32 -2.13 -36.98
N LEU A 267 -20.82 -2.97 -36.08
CA LEU A 267 -20.49 -4.40 -36.05
C LEU A 267 -20.77 -5.12 -37.37
N ASP A 268 -21.87 -4.79 -38.05
CA ASP A 268 -22.32 -5.41 -39.30
C ASP A 268 -21.37 -5.06 -40.46
N GLN A 269 -20.98 -3.79 -40.57
CA GLN A 269 -20.01 -3.34 -41.55
C GLN A 269 -18.64 -4.01 -41.35
N VAL A 270 -18.25 -4.27 -40.10
CA VAL A 270 -17.02 -5.02 -39.80
C VAL A 270 -17.17 -6.49 -40.16
N LEU A 271 -18.34 -7.10 -39.93
CA LEU A 271 -18.59 -8.48 -40.35
C LEU A 271 -18.48 -8.66 -41.85
N ASP A 272 -19.06 -7.75 -42.64
CA ASP A 272 -18.98 -7.78 -44.10
C ASP A 272 -17.51 -7.71 -44.56
N ARG A 273 -16.73 -6.80 -43.98
CA ARG A 273 -15.30 -6.65 -44.30
C ARG A 273 -14.48 -7.89 -43.98
N VAL A 274 -14.70 -8.50 -42.82
CA VAL A 274 -13.99 -9.73 -42.42
C VAL A 274 -14.42 -10.90 -43.30
N ALA A 275 -15.70 -11.00 -43.66
CA ALA A 275 -16.19 -12.00 -44.60
C ALA A 275 -15.58 -11.84 -46.00
N ASP A 276 -15.30 -10.60 -46.42
CA ASP A 276 -14.56 -10.28 -47.65
C ASP A 276 -13.04 -10.51 -47.53
N GLY A 277 -12.54 -10.96 -46.37
CA GLY A 277 -11.14 -11.29 -46.13
C GLY A 277 -10.25 -10.08 -45.82
N LEU A 278 -10.83 -8.93 -45.48
CA LEU A 278 -10.08 -7.71 -45.20
C LEU A 278 -9.62 -7.68 -43.72
N ASP A 279 -8.32 -7.93 -43.50
CA ASP A 279 -7.64 -7.74 -42.21
C ASP A 279 -6.37 -6.88 -42.35
N PRO A 280 -6.50 -5.54 -42.36
CA PRO A 280 -5.37 -4.64 -42.56
C PRO A 280 -4.31 -4.69 -41.44
N ILE A 281 -4.66 -5.21 -40.26
CA ILE A 281 -3.77 -5.25 -39.08
C ILE A 281 -3.17 -6.65 -38.85
N ALA A 282 -3.41 -7.60 -39.77
CA ALA A 282 -2.86 -8.95 -39.72
C ALA A 282 -1.34 -9.00 -39.40
N PRO A 283 -0.49 -8.12 -39.95
CA PRO A 283 0.96 -8.16 -39.66
C PRO A 283 1.35 -7.91 -38.19
N LEU A 284 0.46 -7.33 -37.36
CA LEU A 284 0.68 -7.17 -35.91
C LEU A 284 0.11 -8.34 -35.08
N GLY A 285 -0.61 -9.24 -35.73
CA GLY A 285 -1.22 -10.40 -35.11
C GLY A 285 -0.16 -11.36 -34.59
N TRP A 286 -0.48 -12.05 -33.50
CA TRP A 286 0.33 -13.17 -33.03
C TRP A 286 0.02 -14.43 -33.82
N SER A 287 1.07 -15.13 -34.19
CA SER A 287 1.04 -16.50 -34.68
C SER A 287 1.56 -17.45 -33.59
N PRO A 288 1.02 -18.68 -33.48
CA PRO A 288 1.64 -19.75 -32.70
C PRO A 288 3.12 -19.99 -33.03
N ASP A 289 3.54 -19.69 -34.27
CA ASP A 289 4.93 -19.84 -34.73
C ASP A 289 5.88 -18.77 -34.14
N ASP A 290 5.36 -17.62 -33.68
CA ASP A 290 6.17 -16.55 -33.05
C ASP A 290 6.84 -17.00 -31.74
N ASP A 291 6.33 -18.08 -31.15
CA ASP A 291 6.89 -18.67 -29.93
C ASP A 291 8.10 -19.58 -30.22
N ALA A 292 8.46 -19.85 -31.49
CA ALA A 292 9.61 -20.68 -31.89
C ALA A 292 10.92 -19.87 -32.07
N ASP A 293 10.84 -18.60 -32.47
CA ASP A 293 12.03 -17.73 -32.70
C ASP A 293 12.60 -17.10 -31.41
N ALA A 294 12.01 -17.38 -30.24
CA ALA A 294 12.44 -16.87 -28.93
C ALA A 294 13.49 -17.77 -28.22
N ASP A 295 14.16 -18.64 -28.97
CA ASP A 295 15.02 -19.74 -28.52
C ASP A 295 16.46 -19.33 -28.08
N SER A 296 16.67 -18.10 -27.60
CA SER A 296 17.97 -17.71 -27.00
C SER A 296 18.06 -17.87 -25.47
N ASP A 297 16.97 -18.26 -24.81
CA ASP A 297 17.00 -18.66 -23.39
C ASP A 297 17.03 -20.19 -23.27
N ALA A 298 18.07 -20.79 -23.84
CA ALA A 298 18.38 -22.20 -23.75
C ALA A 298 18.92 -22.55 -22.34
N ASP A 299 18.02 -22.61 -21.35
CA ASP A 299 18.23 -23.33 -20.09
C ASP A 299 16.87 -23.67 -19.41
N ALA A 300 15.90 -24.11 -20.22
CA ALA A 300 14.64 -24.65 -19.70
C ALA A 300 14.29 -25.96 -20.45
N PRO A 301 14.03 -27.07 -19.74
CA PRO A 301 13.73 -28.35 -20.38
C PRO A 301 12.37 -28.34 -21.10
N ASP A 302 12.31 -29.19 -22.12
CA ASP A 302 11.26 -29.37 -23.12
C ASP A 302 9.82 -29.46 -22.60
N ALA A 303 8.91 -29.10 -23.52
CA ALA A 303 7.45 -29.12 -23.45
C ALA A 303 6.84 -30.09 -22.41
N VAL A 304 6.11 -29.53 -21.44
CA VAL A 304 5.38 -30.31 -20.44
C VAL A 304 3.89 -30.37 -20.82
N PRO A 305 3.31 -31.55 -21.11
CA PRO A 305 1.86 -31.73 -21.21
C PRO A 305 1.23 -31.48 -19.83
N ALA A 306 -0.05 -31.12 -19.78
CA ALA A 306 -0.76 -30.79 -18.53
C ALA A 306 -0.51 -31.81 -17.39
N GLN A 307 0.52 -31.56 -16.58
CA GLN A 307 0.85 -32.29 -15.36
C GLN A 307 0.99 -31.25 -14.25
N THR A 308 0.09 -31.39 -13.29
CA THR A 308 0.24 -31.07 -11.86
C THR A 308 1.50 -30.28 -11.51
N LEU A 309 1.32 -28.97 -11.27
CA LEU A 309 2.30 -28.12 -10.58
C LEU A 309 2.88 -28.89 -9.39
N ASP A 310 4.19 -29.07 -9.39
CA ASP A 310 4.93 -29.64 -8.27
C ASP A 310 4.83 -28.69 -7.07
N ARG A 311 3.84 -28.95 -6.21
CA ARG A 311 3.51 -28.10 -5.05
C ARG A 311 4.65 -28.05 -4.03
N LEU A 312 5.59 -29.00 -4.06
CA LEU A 312 6.77 -29.03 -3.18
C LEU A 312 7.98 -28.32 -3.78
N ALA A 313 7.91 -27.79 -5.00
CA ALA A 313 9.03 -27.09 -5.64
C ALA A 313 9.57 -25.93 -4.79
N THR A 314 8.69 -25.08 -4.24
CA THR A 314 9.10 -23.97 -3.36
C THR A 314 9.73 -24.51 -2.07
N TYR A 315 9.11 -25.52 -1.45
CA TYR A 315 9.63 -26.13 -0.23
C TYR A 315 11.04 -26.68 -0.41
N ARG A 316 11.28 -27.47 -1.46
CA ARG A 316 12.61 -28.03 -1.77
C ARG A 316 13.64 -26.95 -2.09
N SER A 317 13.26 -25.88 -2.79
CA SER A 317 14.18 -24.77 -3.11
C SER A 317 14.69 -24.01 -1.88
N MET A 318 13.98 -24.10 -0.75
CA MET A 318 14.32 -23.39 0.48
C MET A 318 15.18 -24.23 1.44
N ARG A 319 15.35 -25.54 1.18
CA ARG A 319 16.08 -26.46 2.07
C ARG A 319 17.31 -27.04 1.37
N ASP A 320 18.37 -27.19 2.15
CA ASP A 320 19.53 -27.99 1.79
C ASP A 320 19.45 -29.34 2.55
N PRO A 321 19.16 -30.47 1.87
CA PRO A 321 19.03 -31.78 2.51
C PRO A 321 20.28 -32.22 3.29
N ALA A 322 21.44 -31.63 3.01
CA ALA A 322 22.67 -31.92 3.74
C ALA A 322 22.79 -31.15 5.08
N LYS A 323 21.92 -30.16 5.33
CA LYS A 323 22.00 -29.25 6.49
C LYS A 323 20.75 -29.20 7.35
N THR A 324 19.57 -29.47 6.78
CA THR A 324 18.32 -29.53 7.55
C THR A 324 18.01 -30.94 8.03
N ALA A 325 17.40 -31.05 9.21
CA ALA A 325 16.83 -32.30 9.72
C ALA A 325 15.40 -32.54 9.22
N GLU A 326 14.84 -31.60 8.45
CA GLU A 326 13.51 -31.68 7.86
C GLU A 326 13.46 -32.71 6.70
N PRO A 327 12.33 -33.41 6.48
CA PRO A 327 12.16 -34.31 5.35
C PRO A 327 12.10 -33.52 4.03
N VAL A 328 12.94 -33.87 3.04
CA VAL A 328 12.99 -33.23 1.71
C VAL A 328 12.90 -34.30 0.62
N PRO A 329 11.70 -34.77 0.26
CA PRO A 329 11.54 -35.80 -0.77
C PRO A 329 12.01 -35.26 -2.13
N ALA A 330 12.69 -36.12 -2.90
CA ALA A 330 13.18 -35.77 -4.23
C ALA A 330 12.06 -35.73 -5.27
N ASP A 331 11.05 -36.59 -5.12
CA ASP A 331 9.97 -36.77 -6.09
C ASP A 331 8.81 -35.78 -5.87
N PRO A 332 8.10 -35.37 -6.93
CA PRO A 332 6.89 -34.54 -6.82
C PRO A 332 5.78 -35.26 -6.04
N PRO A 333 4.91 -34.53 -5.34
CA PRO A 333 3.81 -35.13 -4.59
C PRO A 333 2.82 -35.81 -5.54
N ALA A 334 2.54 -37.09 -5.31
CA ALA A 334 1.49 -37.80 -6.03
C ALA A 334 0.11 -37.44 -5.44
N PRO A 335 -0.92 -37.18 -6.27
CA PRO A 335 -2.29 -37.05 -5.76
C PRO A 335 -2.70 -38.33 -5.02
N ARG A 336 -3.13 -38.21 -3.77
CA ARG A 336 -3.63 -39.33 -2.98
C ARG A 336 -5.15 -39.42 -3.12
N GLU A 337 -5.64 -40.58 -3.55
CA GLU A 337 -7.06 -40.93 -3.46
C GLU A 337 -7.33 -41.54 -2.08
N TYR A 338 -8.41 -41.12 -1.44
CA TYR A 338 -8.83 -41.62 -0.12
C TYR A 338 -9.76 -42.83 -0.31
N ALA A 339 -9.56 -43.88 0.47
CA ALA A 339 -10.51 -44.99 0.51
C ALA A 339 -11.87 -44.52 1.07
N GLU A 340 -12.95 -45.26 0.77
CA GLU A 340 -14.29 -44.93 1.24
C GLU A 340 -14.32 -44.92 2.79
N GLY A 341 -14.56 -43.75 3.39
CA GLY A 341 -14.54 -43.54 4.84
C GLY A 341 -13.19 -43.10 5.44
N GLU A 342 -12.12 -42.98 4.65
CA GLU A 342 -10.83 -42.45 5.08
C GLU A 342 -10.83 -40.91 5.04
N LEU A 343 -10.45 -40.26 6.14
CA LEU A 343 -10.39 -38.79 6.25
C LEU A 343 -8.95 -38.28 6.09
N PRO A 344 -8.75 -37.10 5.46
CA PRO A 344 -7.44 -36.47 5.37
C PRO A 344 -6.90 -36.05 6.74
N THR A 345 -5.58 -35.99 6.88
CA THR A 345 -4.92 -35.64 8.15
C THR A 345 -4.73 -34.13 8.34
N PHE A 346 -4.53 -33.72 9.59
CA PHE A 346 -4.04 -32.38 9.92
C PHE A 346 -2.96 -32.45 11.00
N VAL A 347 -2.13 -31.41 11.05
CA VAL A 347 -1.19 -31.18 12.15
C VAL A 347 -1.14 -29.70 12.50
N ILE A 348 -0.97 -29.40 13.77
CA ILE A 348 -0.66 -28.07 14.28
C ILE A 348 0.66 -28.16 15.04
N GLN A 349 1.70 -27.48 14.57
CA GLN A 349 3.03 -27.49 15.18
C GLN A 349 3.33 -26.16 15.85
N GLU A 350 3.85 -26.19 17.07
CA GLU A 350 4.40 -25.02 17.74
C GLU A 350 5.85 -24.79 17.27
N HIS A 351 6.12 -23.62 16.68
CA HIS A 351 7.40 -23.28 16.08
C HIS A 351 8.05 -22.06 16.77
N HIS A 352 9.09 -22.34 17.54
CA HIS A 352 9.95 -21.35 18.21
C HIS A 352 11.04 -20.84 17.27
N ALA A 353 10.62 -20.20 16.18
CA ALA A 353 11.53 -19.52 15.25
C ALA A 353 11.96 -18.15 15.81
N ARG A 354 12.25 -17.16 14.95
CA ARG A 354 12.50 -15.76 15.37
C ARG A 354 11.36 -15.16 16.22
N ARG A 355 10.14 -15.68 16.07
CA ARG A 355 8.96 -15.41 16.90
C ARG A 355 8.17 -16.72 17.02
N LEU A 356 7.57 -16.95 18.19
CA LEU A 356 6.67 -18.08 18.41
C LEU A 356 5.43 -17.96 17.50
N HIS A 357 5.10 -19.06 16.83
CA HIS A 357 3.86 -19.20 16.06
C HIS A 357 3.46 -20.68 15.99
N TRP A 358 2.22 -20.94 15.57
CA TRP A 358 1.72 -22.29 15.35
C TRP A 358 1.47 -22.51 13.87
N ASP A 359 2.15 -23.46 13.26
CA ASP A 359 1.87 -23.86 11.89
C ASP A 359 0.65 -24.76 11.85
N PHE A 360 -0.46 -24.23 11.34
CA PHE A 360 -1.69 -24.94 11.10
C PHE A 360 -1.65 -25.55 9.71
N ARG A 361 -1.73 -26.88 9.59
CA ARG A 361 -1.52 -27.59 8.33
C ARG A 361 -2.61 -28.61 8.08
N LEU A 362 -3.18 -28.58 6.87
CA LEU A 362 -4.21 -29.52 6.42
C LEU A 362 -3.70 -30.31 5.23
N GLU A 363 -3.86 -31.62 5.26
CA GLU A 363 -3.59 -32.48 4.11
C GLU A 363 -4.58 -32.16 2.98
N HIS A 364 -4.05 -31.77 1.81
CA HIS A 364 -4.84 -31.52 0.63
C HIS A 364 -4.01 -31.72 -0.64
N SER A 365 -4.53 -32.50 -1.59
CA SER A 365 -3.89 -32.74 -2.89
C SER A 365 -2.45 -33.29 -2.79
N GLY A 366 -2.22 -34.22 -1.86
CA GLY A 366 -0.92 -34.90 -1.70
C GLY A 366 0.15 -34.12 -0.93
N VAL A 367 -0.19 -32.94 -0.38
CA VAL A 367 0.72 -32.10 0.43
C VAL A 367 0.02 -31.58 1.69
N LEU A 368 0.81 -31.04 2.62
CA LEU A 368 0.32 -30.26 3.76
C LEU A 368 0.25 -28.78 3.37
N VAL A 369 -0.97 -28.29 3.10
CA VAL A 369 -1.21 -26.87 2.88
C VAL A 369 -1.15 -26.15 4.22
N SER A 370 -0.33 -25.11 4.30
CA SER A 370 0.22 -24.65 5.58
C SER A 370 0.00 -23.17 5.83
N TRP A 371 -0.32 -22.83 7.08
CA TRP A 371 -0.47 -21.46 7.55
C TRP A 371 0.22 -21.26 8.90
N ALA A 372 1.11 -20.29 8.98
CA ALA A 372 1.67 -19.80 10.23
C ALA A 372 0.65 -18.94 10.98
N VAL A 373 0.24 -19.36 12.18
CA VAL A 373 -0.74 -18.69 13.05
C VAL A 373 -0.03 -18.15 14.28
N PRO A 374 0.36 -16.86 14.31
CA PRO A 374 1.25 -16.32 15.36
C PRO A 374 0.71 -16.39 16.79
N LYS A 375 -0.60 -16.60 16.96
CA LYS A 375 -1.24 -16.66 18.28
C LYS A 375 -2.04 -17.95 18.49
N GLY A 376 -1.71 -19.00 17.75
CA GLY A 376 -2.39 -20.29 17.81
C GLY A 376 -3.81 -20.26 17.21
N PRO A 377 -4.40 -21.43 16.95
CA PRO A 377 -5.79 -21.55 16.52
C PRO A 377 -6.75 -20.97 17.56
N PRO A 378 -7.86 -20.31 17.15
CA PRO A 378 -8.85 -19.83 18.11
C PRO A 378 -9.59 -21.00 18.75
N LEU A 379 -9.78 -20.98 20.07
CA LEU A 379 -10.58 -21.98 20.80
C LEU A 379 -11.97 -21.44 21.20
N ASP A 380 -12.25 -20.19 20.83
CA ASP A 380 -13.51 -19.46 21.03
C ASP A 380 -13.98 -18.87 19.68
N PRO A 381 -15.28 -18.91 19.36
CA PRO A 381 -15.81 -18.49 18.08
C PRO A 381 -15.90 -16.96 17.89
N ASP A 382 -15.79 -16.17 18.95
CA ASP A 382 -15.78 -14.70 18.83
C ASP A 382 -14.38 -14.14 18.50
N THR A 383 -13.37 -15.01 18.42
CA THR A 383 -11.99 -14.63 18.09
C THR A 383 -11.57 -15.16 16.72
N ASN A 384 -11.19 -14.23 15.83
CA ASN A 384 -10.50 -14.55 14.58
C ASN A 384 -8.98 -14.43 14.75
N ARG A 385 -8.23 -15.36 14.15
CA ARG A 385 -6.77 -15.40 14.17
C ARG A 385 -6.22 -15.17 12.77
N LEU A 386 -5.20 -14.32 12.66
CA LEU A 386 -4.45 -14.21 11.42
C LEU A 386 -3.67 -15.51 11.20
N ALA A 387 -3.84 -16.10 10.02
CA ALA A 387 -3.13 -17.27 9.56
C ALA A 387 -2.40 -16.89 8.27
N VAL A 388 -1.08 -16.89 8.27
CA VAL A 388 -0.27 -16.49 7.11
C VAL A 388 0.15 -17.73 6.35
N MET A 389 -0.33 -17.88 5.12
CA MET A 389 -0.03 -19.01 4.25
C MET A 389 1.47 -19.08 3.97
N THR A 390 2.04 -20.24 4.25
CA THR A 390 3.44 -20.59 3.96
C THR A 390 3.48 -21.52 2.74
N GLU A 391 4.68 -21.94 2.33
CA GLU A 391 4.83 -22.96 1.29
C GLU A 391 4.17 -24.28 1.70
N ASP A 392 3.77 -25.09 0.72
CA ASP A 392 3.23 -26.42 0.99
C ASP A 392 4.35 -27.36 1.49
N HIS A 393 4.04 -28.23 2.44
CA HIS A 393 5.02 -29.14 3.05
C HIS A 393 4.74 -30.60 2.66
N PRO A 394 5.76 -31.49 2.62
CA PRO A 394 5.52 -32.91 2.36
C PRO A 394 4.72 -33.55 3.49
N LEU A 395 3.93 -34.59 3.20
CA LEU A 395 3.11 -35.27 4.21
C LEU A 395 3.93 -35.83 5.38
N GLU A 396 5.14 -36.31 5.09
CA GLU A 396 6.11 -36.79 6.08
C GLU A 396 6.53 -35.73 7.10
N TYR A 397 6.39 -34.44 6.75
CA TYR A 397 6.64 -33.33 7.67
C TYR A 397 5.63 -33.29 8.83
N GLY A 398 4.45 -33.89 8.64
CA GLY A 398 3.36 -33.85 9.60
C GLY A 398 3.69 -34.50 10.95
N THR A 399 4.71 -35.35 11.01
CA THR A 399 5.18 -35.99 12.24
C THR A 399 6.54 -35.50 12.71
N PHE A 400 7.09 -34.46 12.09
CA PHE A 400 8.41 -33.93 12.43
C PHE A 400 8.38 -33.11 13.73
N GLU A 401 9.30 -33.42 14.64
CA GLU A 401 9.64 -32.64 15.83
C GLU A 401 11.17 -32.55 15.95
N GLY A 402 11.70 -31.37 16.28
CA GLY A 402 13.14 -31.18 16.41
C GLY A 402 13.61 -29.73 16.25
N THR A 403 14.92 -29.53 16.28
CA THR A 403 15.54 -28.21 16.13
C THR A 403 16.09 -28.01 14.72
N ILE A 404 15.60 -26.98 14.02
CA ILE A 404 16.15 -26.52 12.74
C ILE A 404 17.36 -25.61 13.01
N ALA A 405 18.50 -25.93 12.39
CA ALA A 405 19.79 -25.32 12.69
C ALA A 405 19.81 -23.79 12.43
N LYS A 406 20.58 -23.07 13.26
CA LYS A 406 20.71 -21.62 13.15
C LYS A 406 21.33 -21.22 11.81
N GLY A 407 20.61 -20.40 11.04
CA GLY A 407 21.03 -19.94 9.71
C GLY A 407 20.24 -20.58 8.56
N GLU A 408 19.55 -21.70 8.84
CA GLU A 408 18.65 -22.35 7.89
C GLU A 408 17.26 -21.65 7.89
N TYR A 409 16.52 -21.83 6.80
CA TYR A 409 15.16 -21.30 6.69
C TYR A 409 14.26 -21.94 7.75
N GLY A 410 13.54 -21.14 8.54
CA GLY A 410 12.75 -21.66 9.65
C GLY A 410 13.54 -22.06 10.90
N ALA A 411 14.82 -21.65 11.05
CA ALA A 411 15.62 -21.93 12.24
C ALA A 411 14.87 -21.69 13.55
N GLY A 412 14.81 -22.71 14.41
CA GLY A 412 13.97 -22.74 15.62
C GLY A 412 13.64 -24.16 16.08
N GLU A 413 12.99 -24.28 17.23
CA GLU A 413 12.48 -25.56 17.75
C GLU A 413 11.04 -25.78 17.28
N VAL A 414 10.74 -26.98 16.76
CA VAL A 414 9.42 -27.39 16.25
C VAL A 414 8.92 -28.56 17.09
N THR A 415 7.70 -28.45 17.63
CA THR A 415 7.01 -29.52 18.38
C THR A 415 5.55 -29.64 17.92
N VAL A 416 4.94 -30.82 18.01
CA VAL A 416 3.55 -31.04 17.59
C VAL A 416 2.61 -30.66 18.73
N TRP A 417 1.85 -29.59 18.52
CA TRP A 417 0.86 -29.05 19.45
C TRP A 417 -0.46 -29.83 19.40
N ASP A 418 -0.91 -30.22 18.21
CA ASP A 418 -2.02 -31.15 18.01
C ASP A 418 -1.94 -31.83 16.64
N SER A 419 -2.60 -32.97 16.46
CA SER A 419 -2.63 -33.72 15.21
C SER A 419 -3.86 -34.62 15.15
N GLY A 420 -4.34 -34.96 13.96
CA GLY A 420 -5.48 -35.86 13.83
C GLY A 420 -5.99 -35.94 12.40
N VAL A 421 -7.30 -36.19 12.26
CA VAL A 421 -8.00 -36.20 10.98
C VAL A 421 -8.99 -35.04 10.91
N TYR A 422 -9.34 -34.63 9.70
CA TYR A 422 -10.35 -33.60 9.53
C TYR A 422 -11.36 -33.96 8.44
N GLU A 423 -12.60 -33.55 8.64
CA GLU A 423 -13.66 -33.62 7.65
C GLU A 423 -13.62 -32.35 6.80
N ARG A 424 -13.37 -32.52 5.51
CA ARG A 424 -13.34 -31.40 4.56
C ARG A 424 -14.76 -31.08 4.08
N GLU A 425 -15.35 -30.01 4.61
CA GLU A 425 -16.66 -29.54 4.17
C GLU A 425 -16.57 -28.69 2.90
N LYS A 426 -15.57 -27.82 2.82
CA LYS A 426 -15.43 -26.85 1.73
C LYS A 426 -13.97 -26.51 1.49
N TRP A 427 -13.54 -26.53 0.24
CA TRP A 427 -12.19 -26.11 -0.13
C TRP A 427 -12.23 -25.30 -1.44
N ARG A 428 -12.00 -23.99 -1.32
CA ARG A 428 -11.87 -23.03 -2.42
C ARG A 428 -10.45 -22.50 -2.38
N GLU A 429 -9.61 -23.03 -3.27
CA GLU A 429 -8.18 -22.71 -3.32
C GLU A 429 -7.95 -21.19 -3.33
N GLY A 430 -7.05 -20.70 -2.47
CA GLY A 430 -6.72 -19.28 -2.39
C GLY A 430 -7.82 -18.38 -1.80
N LYS A 431 -8.99 -18.92 -1.42
CA LYS A 431 -10.14 -18.13 -0.97
C LYS A 431 -10.72 -18.54 0.36
N GLU A 432 -11.07 -19.81 0.55
CA GLU A 432 -11.77 -20.27 1.74
C GLU A 432 -11.63 -21.78 1.93
N VAL A 433 -11.35 -22.22 3.15
CA VAL A 433 -11.35 -23.63 3.55
C VAL A 433 -12.22 -23.77 4.80
N ILE A 434 -13.12 -24.74 4.83
CA ILE A 434 -13.95 -25.06 6.00
C ILE A 434 -13.83 -26.56 6.27
N GLY A 435 -13.58 -26.92 7.53
CA GLY A 435 -13.53 -28.31 7.95
C GLY A 435 -13.65 -28.51 9.46
N VAL A 436 -14.01 -29.73 9.86
CA VAL A 436 -14.10 -30.15 11.25
C VAL A 436 -12.85 -30.95 11.60
N LEU A 437 -12.07 -30.48 12.56
CA LEU A 437 -10.84 -31.12 13.00
C LEU A 437 -11.10 -31.99 14.24
N HIS A 438 -10.61 -33.22 14.21
CA HIS A 438 -10.68 -34.20 15.29
C HIS A 438 -9.28 -34.46 15.84
N GLY A 439 -8.88 -33.67 16.85
CA GLY A 439 -7.53 -33.71 17.46
C GLY A 439 -7.35 -34.76 18.56
N ARG A 440 -6.13 -34.87 19.09
CA ARG A 440 -5.82 -35.83 20.16
C ARG A 440 -6.49 -35.43 21.48
N PRO A 441 -6.83 -36.39 22.37
CA PRO A 441 -7.39 -36.10 23.69
C PRO A 441 -6.55 -35.16 24.55
N ASP A 442 -5.22 -35.25 24.43
CA ASP A 442 -4.23 -34.42 25.14
C ASP A 442 -3.61 -33.33 24.24
N GLY A 443 -4.13 -33.16 23.02
CA GLY A 443 -3.70 -32.15 22.07
C GLY A 443 -4.25 -30.76 22.36
N GLY A 444 -3.70 -29.73 21.71
CA GLY A 444 -4.06 -28.33 21.92
C GLY A 444 -5.53 -27.96 21.67
N LEU A 445 -6.28 -28.76 20.90
CA LEU A 445 -7.73 -28.59 20.71
C LEU A 445 -8.58 -29.25 21.81
N GLY A 446 -7.94 -30.06 22.68
CA GLY A 446 -8.54 -30.69 23.86
C GLY A 446 -9.40 -31.91 23.59
N GLY A 447 -9.18 -32.62 22.47
CA GLY A 447 -9.93 -33.83 22.11
C GLY A 447 -11.39 -33.62 21.71
N VAL A 448 -11.85 -32.37 21.57
CA VAL A 448 -13.20 -32.02 21.14
C VAL A 448 -13.18 -31.66 19.65
N PRO A 449 -14.10 -32.16 18.82
CA PRO A 449 -14.18 -31.77 17.42
C PRO A 449 -14.37 -30.26 17.25
N ARG A 450 -13.55 -29.62 16.42
CA ARG A 450 -13.58 -28.17 16.20
C ARG A 450 -13.81 -27.82 14.74
N ARG A 451 -14.88 -27.09 14.45
CA ARG A 451 -15.19 -26.60 13.10
C ARG A 451 -14.55 -25.25 12.84
N TYR A 452 -13.62 -25.21 11.89
CA TYR A 452 -12.84 -24.04 11.52
C TYR A 452 -13.14 -23.58 10.08
N ALA A 453 -13.11 -22.26 9.89
CA ALA A 453 -13.09 -21.61 8.59
C ALA A 453 -11.80 -20.79 8.42
N LEU A 454 -10.99 -21.11 7.42
CA LEU A 454 -9.86 -20.32 6.93
C LEU A 454 -10.35 -19.49 5.75
N ILE A 455 -10.38 -18.17 5.89
CA ILE A 455 -10.88 -17.26 4.84
C ILE A 455 -9.72 -16.37 4.39
N ASN A 456 -9.37 -16.38 3.10
CA ASN A 456 -8.33 -15.52 2.56
C ASN A 456 -8.76 -14.06 2.77
N ALA A 457 -7.89 -13.31 3.45
CA ALA A 457 -8.13 -11.93 3.86
C ALA A 457 -7.00 -11.04 3.32
N PRO A 458 -6.88 -10.91 1.98
CA PRO A 458 -5.74 -10.26 1.35
C PRO A 458 -5.64 -8.76 1.73
N GLY A 459 -6.77 -8.16 2.15
CA GLY A 459 -6.85 -6.81 2.71
C GLY A 459 -6.19 -6.62 4.08
N MET A 460 -5.62 -7.67 4.69
CA MET A 460 -4.94 -7.61 6.00
C MET A 460 -3.41 -7.67 5.93
N GLY A 461 -2.80 -7.11 4.88
CA GLY A 461 -1.35 -6.90 4.81
C GLY A 461 -0.58 -7.92 3.97
N GLY A 462 -1.23 -8.50 2.96
CA GLY A 462 -0.60 -9.36 1.95
C GLY A 462 -1.52 -10.49 1.48
N GLU A 463 -1.34 -10.97 0.25
CA GLU A 463 -2.16 -12.04 -0.36
C GLU A 463 -2.04 -13.40 0.35
N LYS A 464 -0.96 -13.59 1.12
CA LYS A 464 -0.74 -14.77 1.95
C LYS A 464 -1.52 -14.71 3.26
N ASN A 465 -2.24 -13.64 3.58
CA ASN A 465 -2.92 -13.51 4.86
C ASN A 465 -4.34 -14.08 4.78
N TRP A 466 -4.62 -15.02 5.67
CA TRP A 466 -5.90 -15.66 5.89
C TRP A 466 -6.40 -15.36 7.30
N LEU A 467 -7.70 -15.52 7.50
CA LEU A 467 -8.37 -15.48 8.77
C LEU A 467 -8.80 -16.89 9.14
N LEU A 468 -8.23 -17.43 10.21
CA LEU A 468 -8.70 -18.63 10.86
C LEU A 468 -9.79 -18.23 11.88
N HIS A 469 -11.00 -18.71 11.67
CA HIS A 469 -12.18 -18.47 12.48
C HIS A 469 -12.70 -19.81 13.00
N LEU A 470 -12.94 -19.90 14.31
CA LEU A 470 -13.70 -21.00 14.89
C LEU A 470 -15.18 -20.68 14.70
N MET A 471 -15.94 -21.53 14.01
CA MET A 471 -17.33 -21.22 13.68
C MET A 471 -18.25 -21.28 14.93
N LYS A 472 -19.37 -20.56 14.94
CA LYS A 472 -20.32 -20.60 16.07
C LYS A 472 -21.07 -21.94 16.15
N ASP A 473 -21.43 -22.48 14.99
CA ASP A 473 -22.05 -23.80 14.88
C ASP A 473 -20.96 -24.87 14.97
N GLN A 474 -20.70 -25.35 16.18
CA GLN A 474 -19.79 -26.47 16.46
C GLN A 474 -20.58 -27.79 16.43
N PRO A 475 -19.96 -28.89 15.97
CA PRO A 475 -20.57 -30.22 16.07
C PRO A 475 -20.83 -30.58 17.54
N GLU A 476 -21.98 -31.20 17.82
CA GLU A 476 -22.30 -31.77 19.13
C GLU A 476 -21.25 -32.83 19.50
N PRO A 477 -20.76 -32.88 20.74
CA PRO A 477 -19.82 -33.90 21.16
C PRO A 477 -20.54 -35.25 21.30
N ASP A 478 -20.68 -36.02 20.21
CA ASP A 478 -20.74 -37.49 20.30
C ASP A 478 -20.35 -38.26 19.02
N ASP A 479 -19.54 -39.31 19.24
CA ASP A 479 -19.21 -40.50 18.42
C ASP A 479 -18.71 -40.38 16.95
N GLY A 480 -17.73 -39.51 16.67
CA GLY A 480 -16.90 -39.54 15.45
C GLY A 480 -15.58 -40.33 15.62
N PRO A 481 -14.99 -40.90 14.55
CA PRO A 481 -13.95 -41.92 14.66
C PRO A 481 -12.66 -41.39 15.30
N SER A 482 -12.21 -42.05 16.38
CA SER A 482 -10.92 -41.76 17.01
C SER A 482 -9.77 -42.00 16.02
N PRO A 483 -8.79 -41.08 15.88
CA PRO A 483 -7.64 -41.26 15.00
C PRO A 483 -6.77 -42.46 15.45
N PRO A 484 -6.15 -43.20 14.52
CA PRO A 484 -5.25 -44.31 14.85
C PRO A 484 -3.97 -43.79 15.52
N VAL A 485 -3.62 -44.40 16.65
CA VAL A 485 -2.37 -44.16 17.40
C VAL A 485 -1.17 -44.64 16.56
N PRO A 486 -0.21 -43.77 16.18
CA PRO A 486 1.05 -44.22 15.61
C PRO A 486 1.88 -44.90 16.71
N GLN A 487 2.31 -46.14 16.46
CA GLN A 487 3.15 -46.92 17.36
C GLN A 487 4.53 -46.26 17.51
N GLU A 488 4.85 -45.81 18.73
CA GLU A 488 6.21 -45.42 19.12
C GLU A 488 7.17 -46.61 19.01
N THR A 489 8.04 -46.61 17.99
CA THR A 489 9.30 -47.35 18.07
C THR A 489 10.28 -46.56 18.92
N SER A 490 10.33 -46.94 20.19
CA SER A 490 11.22 -46.43 21.21
C SER A 490 12.67 -46.90 20.96
N GLN A 491 13.59 -45.95 20.79
CA GLN A 491 14.99 -46.15 21.16
C GLN A 491 15.48 -45.01 22.05
N ARG A 492 15.47 -45.32 23.35
CA ARG A 492 16.03 -44.55 24.46
C ARG A 492 17.55 -44.44 24.33
N THR A 493 18.08 -43.23 24.49
CA THR A 493 19.41 -43.05 25.09
C THR A 493 19.27 -42.27 26.39
N ARG A 494 19.67 -42.94 27.48
CA ARG A 494 19.56 -42.52 28.88
C ARG A 494 20.37 -41.25 29.18
N GLY A 495 19.72 -40.23 29.76
CA GLY A 495 20.35 -39.16 30.53
C GLY A 495 19.63 -39.03 31.89
N LYS A 496 20.40 -38.96 32.99
CA LYS A 496 19.96 -39.19 34.37
C LYS A 496 19.00 -38.14 34.94
N GLN A 497 17.97 -38.61 35.64
CA GLN A 497 17.14 -37.85 36.58
C GLN A 497 17.96 -37.11 37.65
N LYS A 498 17.55 -35.88 37.95
CA LYS A 498 17.66 -35.34 39.31
C LYS A 498 16.38 -34.58 39.67
N GLN A 499 15.73 -35.12 40.70
CA GLN A 499 14.55 -34.62 41.38
C GLN A 499 14.87 -33.32 42.15
N ARG A 500 13.98 -32.32 42.13
CA ARG A 500 13.76 -31.31 43.20
C ARG A 500 12.52 -30.47 42.81
N LYS A 501 11.36 -30.61 43.47
CA LYS A 501 10.93 -30.22 44.83
C LYS A 501 10.43 -28.77 44.86
N ASP A 502 9.13 -28.64 45.15
CA ASP A 502 8.41 -27.40 45.43
C ASP A 502 9.20 -26.49 46.38
N THR A 503 9.40 -25.24 45.94
CA THR A 503 9.69 -24.11 46.82
C THR A 503 9.01 -22.87 46.26
N SER A 504 8.10 -22.30 47.04
CA SER A 504 7.62 -20.92 46.92
C SER A 504 8.82 -19.97 46.84
N ALA A 505 8.96 -19.24 45.73
CA ALA A 505 10.02 -18.26 45.53
C ALA A 505 9.47 -16.83 45.54
N ALA A 506 10.17 -15.96 46.26
CA ALA A 506 9.86 -14.56 46.51
C ALA A 506 9.74 -13.72 45.22
N LYS A 507 8.84 -12.73 45.26
CA LYS A 507 8.56 -11.78 44.16
C LYS A 507 9.74 -10.84 43.91
N THR A 508 10.53 -11.11 42.88
CA THR A 508 11.43 -10.14 42.25
C THR A 508 10.60 -9.15 41.41
N PRO A 509 10.94 -7.84 41.34
CA PRO A 509 10.29 -6.92 40.42
C PRO A 509 10.31 -7.50 39.00
N ALA A 510 9.15 -7.54 38.36
CA ALA A 510 9.05 -8.03 36.99
C ALA A 510 9.63 -6.95 36.05
N VAL A 511 10.67 -7.31 35.32
CA VAL A 511 11.46 -6.39 34.50
C VAL A 511 10.89 -6.37 33.09
N PHE A 512 10.47 -5.20 32.62
CA PHE A 512 10.17 -4.99 31.20
C PHE A 512 11.48 -5.01 30.38
N THR A 513 11.42 -5.53 29.17
CA THR A 513 12.42 -5.28 28.13
C THR A 513 11.79 -4.50 26.98
N VAL A 514 12.61 -3.93 26.09
CA VAL A 514 12.10 -3.20 24.91
C VAL A 514 11.24 -4.12 24.02
N ASP A 515 11.57 -5.41 23.97
CA ASP A 515 10.85 -6.41 23.18
C ASP A 515 9.45 -6.73 23.76
N ASP A 516 9.21 -6.42 25.04
CA ASP A 516 7.89 -6.56 25.68
C ASP A 516 6.93 -5.41 25.33
N LEU A 517 7.45 -4.31 24.75
CA LEU A 517 6.68 -3.12 24.46
C LEU A 517 5.99 -3.20 23.09
N PRO A 518 4.68 -2.92 22.99
CA PRO A 518 3.99 -2.87 21.72
C PRO A 518 4.48 -1.68 20.88
N ALA A 519 4.46 -1.84 19.55
CA ALA A 519 4.71 -0.73 18.64
C ALA A 519 3.59 0.32 18.72
N PRO A 520 3.89 1.64 18.67
CA PRO A 520 2.87 2.66 18.76
C PRO A 520 1.89 2.62 17.57
N MET A 521 0.60 2.87 17.84
CA MET A 521 -0.42 3.06 16.81
C MET A 521 -0.17 4.36 16.03
N LEU A 522 -0.36 4.31 14.71
CA LEU A 522 -0.07 5.43 13.82
C LEU A 522 -1.34 6.19 13.44
N THR A 523 -1.27 7.52 13.45
CA THR A 523 -2.35 8.40 13.00
C THR A 523 -2.44 8.47 11.46
N THR A 524 -3.66 8.65 10.96
CA THR A 524 -3.96 8.95 9.54
C THR A 524 -4.15 10.45 9.36
N ALA A 525 -3.62 11.03 8.28
CA ALA A 525 -3.90 12.43 7.96
C ALA A 525 -5.33 12.54 7.42
N GLY A 526 -6.11 13.50 7.93
CA GLY A 526 -7.47 13.77 7.45
C GLY A 526 -7.78 15.25 7.38
N THR A 527 -9.05 15.56 7.11
CA THR A 527 -9.57 16.94 7.06
C THR A 527 -10.66 17.17 8.09
N PRO A 528 -10.88 18.42 8.55
CA PRO A 528 -11.97 18.72 9.49
C PRO A 528 -13.34 18.30 8.96
N ALA A 529 -13.57 18.43 7.64
CA ALA A 529 -14.81 18.02 6.99
C ALA A 529 -15.10 16.51 7.13
N GLN A 530 -14.07 15.66 7.05
CA GLN A 530 -14.23 14.21 7.22
C GLN A 530 -14.72 13.87 8.62
N VAL A 531 -14.10 14.45 9.65
CA VAL A 531 -14.47 14.20 11.05
C VAL A 531 -15.84 14.82 11.37
N GLN A 532 -16.14 16.01 10.87
CA GLN A 532 -17.45 16.64 11.03
C GLN A 532 -18.57 15.83 10.38
N HIS A 533 -18.32 15.21 9.23
CA HIS A 533 -19.30 14.33 8.58
C HIS A 533 -19.54 13.07 9.41
N ALA A 534 -18.48 12.40 9.87
CA ALA A 534 -18.59 11.22 10.73
C ALA A 534 -19.36 11.51 12.04
N VAL A 535 -19.10 12.67 12.67
CA VAL A 535 -19.86 13.12 13.85
C VAL A 535 -21.35 13.32 13.54
N ARG A 536 -21.70 13.83 12.35
CA ARG A 536 -23.11 13.96 11.93
C ARG A 536 -23.78 12.62 11.68
N ASP A 537 -23.00 11.61 11.29
CA ASP A 537 -23.48 10.25 11.05
C ASP A 537 -23.54 9.40 12.34
N GLY A 538 -23.31 10.02 13.50
CA GLY A 538 -23.48 9.41 14.82
C GLY A 538 -22.21 8.79 15.41
N GLU A 539 -21.02 9.06 14.85
CA GLU A 539 -19.78 8.63 15.47
C GLU A 539 -19.35 9.57 16.61
N ASP A 540 -18.94 8.98 17.75
CA ASP A 540 -18.41 9.73 18.90
C ASP A 540 -16.89 9.87 18.83
N TRP A 541 -16.41 11.11 18.95
CA TRP A 541 -14.99 11.45 18.86
C TRP A 541 -14.53 12.29 20.06
N ALA A 542 -13.31 12.03 20.53
CA ALA A 542 -12.56 12.92 21.39
C ALA A 542 -11.44 13.60 20.61
N PHE A 543 -11.08 14.80 21.05
CA PHE A 543 -10.05 15.63 20.44
C PHE A 543 -8.93 15.86 21.44
N GLU A 544 -7.74 15.39 21.11
CA GLU A 544 -6.51 15.66 21.86
C GLU A 544 -5.65 16.66 21.10
N MET A 545 -4.81 17.41 21.82
CA MET A 545 -3.82 18.27 21.18
C MET A 545 -2.77 17.43 20.47
N LYS A 546 -2.38 17.87 19.27
CA LYS A 546 -1.27 17.27 18.54
C LYS A 546 0.03 17.88 19.02
N TRP A 547 0.75 17.10 19.84
CA TRP A 547 2.10 17.42 20.29
C TRP A 547 3.13 17.28 19.14
N ASP A 548 4.16 18.14 19.15
CA ASP A 548 5.31 18.09 18.24
C ASP A 548 6.54 17.62 19.05
N GLY A 549 6.75 16.31 19.10
CA GLY A 549 7.74 15.69 19.99
C GLY A 549 8.28 14.35 19.50
N TYR A 550 8.88 13.60 20.43
CA TYR A 550 9.27 12.22 20.21
C TYR A 550 8.24 11.27 20.80
N ARG A 551 7.64 10.42 19.97
CA ARG A 551 6.77 9.34 20.42
C ARG A 551 7.55 8.30 21.23
N VAL A 552 7.12 8.04 22.46
CA VAL A 552 7.74 7.07 23.38
C VAL A 552 6.68 6.12 23.93
N ILE A 553 6.99 4.82 23.97
CA ILE A 553 6.25 3.79 24.70
C ILE A 553 7.03 3.49 25.97
N ALA A 554 6.36 3.51 27.11
CA ALA A 554 6.98 3.22 28.41
C ALA A 554 6.38 1.95 29.03
N GLY A 555 7.22 0.97 29.34
CA GLY A 555 6.86 -0.15 30.22
C GLY A 555 7.38 0.09 31.62
N ILE A 556 6.51 -0.07 32.61
CA ILE A 556 6.80 0.23 34.00
C ILE A 556 6.44 -1.01 34.82
N GLY A 557 7.44 -1.65 35.43
CA GLY A 557 7.25 -2.78 36.35
C GLY A 557 7.50 -2.33 37.78
N LEU A 558 6.61 -2.68 38.71
CA LEU A 558 6.73 -2.28 40.11
C LEU A 558 7.16 -3.45 40.99
N GLY A 559 8.18 -3.23 41.82
CA GLY A 559 8.58 -4.17 42.87
C GLY A 559 7.71 -4.09 44.12
N PRO A 560 7.87 -5.06 45.04
CA PRO A 560 7.15 -5.09 46.33
C PRO A 560 7.40 -3.83 47.18
N ASP A 561 8.59 -3.22 47.06
CA ASP A 561 9.02 -2.05 47.83
C ASP A 561 8.82 -0.73 47.07
N SER A 562 8.05 -0.75 45.97
CA SER A 562 7.78 0.42 45.09
C SER A 562 8.98 0.94 44.29
N ASP A 563 10.09 0.19 44.26
CA ASP A 563 11.18 0.39 43.31
C ASP A 563 10.72 -0.08 41.91
N GLY A 564 10.42 0.88 41.05
CA GLY A 564 9.96 0.61 39.70
C GLY A 564 11.10 0.47 38.71
N THR A 565 10.99 -0.48 37.78
CA THR A 565 11.80 -0.53 36.57
C THR A 565 11.04 0.14 35.44
N VAL A 566 11.70 1.01 34.68
CA VAL A 566 11.12 1.70 33.52
C VAL A 566 11.96 1.36 32.29
N VAL A 567 11.29 0.96 31.22
CA VAL A 567 11.90 0.79 29.90
C VAL A 567 11.18 1.67 28.89
N LEU A 568 11.95 2.36 28.06
CA LEU A 568 11.44 3.33 27.09
C LEU A 568 11.82 2.92 25.68
N SER A 569 10.84 2.91 24.78
CA SER A 569 11.04 2.61 23.36
C SER A 569 10.54 3.75 22.48
N SER A 570 11.34 4.16 21.51
CA SER A 570 10.94 5.14 20.50
C SER A 570 9.92 4.56 19.50
N ARG A 571 9.35 5.44 18.67
CA ARG A 571 8.49 5.04 17.53
C ARG A 571 9.00 3.87 16.68
N ASN A 572 10.32 3.81 16.48
CA ASN A 572 10.95 2.83 15.60
C ASN A 572 11.59 1.66 16.37
N GLY A 573 11.24 1.48 17.65
CA GLY A 573 11.73 0.37 18.48
C GLY A 573 13.13 0.57 19.07
N GLN A 574 13.70 1.78 19.01
CA GLN A 574 14.99 2.05 19.66
C GLN A 574 14.82 2.23 21.16
N ASP A 575 15.69 1.59 21.93
CA ASP A 575 15.79 1.78 23.38
C ASP A 575 16.22 3.22 23.72
N LEU A 576 15.41 3.89 24.53
CA LEU A 576 15.63 5.25 25.02
C LEU A 576 15.89 5.29 26.54
N THR A 577 15.91 4.15 27.22
CA THR A 577 15.89 4.03 28.68
C THR A 577 17.02 4.84 29.33
N ASP A 578 18.27 4.59 28.94
CA ASP A 578 19.44 5.31 29.48
C ASP A 578 19.55 6.76 29.00
N ARG A 579 18.72 7.16 28.03
CA ARG A 579 18.78 8.49 27.40
C ARG A 579 17.84 9.50 28.05
N LEU A 580 16.90 9.05 28.86
CA LEU A 580 15.85 9.87 29.48
C LEU A 580 15.78 9.63 31.00
N PRO A 581 16.84 9.96 31.75
CA PRO A 581 16.88 9.73 33.19
C PRO A 581 15.80 10.49 33.97
N SER A 582 15.27 11.59 33.43
CA SER A 582 14.13 12.31 34.01
C SER A 582 12.83 11.49 34.01
N LEU A 583 12.70 10.47 33.16
CA LEU A 583 11.54 9.58 33.13
C LEU A 583 11.75 8.29 33.92
N THR A 584 12.99 7.80 33.98
CA THR A 584 13.34 6.51 34.61
C THR A 584 13.82 6.66 36.05
N GLY A 585 14.20 7.86 36.48
CA GLY A 585 14.72 8.17 37.81
C GLY A 585 13.63 8.48 38.86
N PRO A 586 14.05 8.89 40.07
CA PRO A 586 13.15 9.33 41.13
C PRO A 586 12.27 10.51 40.66
N GLY A 587 11.01 10.52 41.06
CA GLY A 587 9.99 11.48 40.61
C GLY A 587 9.37 11.17 39.23
N GLY A 588 9.89 10.16 38.52
CA GLY A 588 9.48 9.81 37.17
C GLY A 588 8.28 8.86 37.05
N LEU A 589 8.27 8.02 36.02
CA LEU A 589 7.11 7.23 35.61
C LEU A 589 6.64 6.17 36.62
N ALA A 590 7.54 5.63 37.44
CA ALA A 590 7.19 4.63 38.43
C ALA A 590 6.37 5.20 39.61
N GLU A 591 6.61 6.45 39.99
CA GLU A 591 6.00 7.08 41.16
C GLU A 591 4.57 7.57 40.90
N VAL A 592 4.23 7.82 39.62
CA VAL A 592 2.90 8.30 39.23
C VAL A 592 1.87 7.18 39.01
N LEU A 593 2.28 5.89 39.09
CA LEU A 593 1.36 4.76 38.97
C LEU A 593 0.58 4.48 40.26
N THR A 594 -0.74 4.47 40.15
CA THR A 594 -1.69 4.22 41.23
C THR A 594 -2.80 3.24 40.81
N GLY A 595 -3.71 2.92 41.75
CA GLY A 595 -4.87 2.08 41.49
C GLY A 595 -4.52 0.68 40.95
N GLU A 596 -5.32 0.22 39.98
CA GLU A 596 -5.20 -1.12 39.39
C GLU A 596 -3.80 -1.38 38.79
N ALA A 597 -3.12 -0.36 38.25
CA ALA A 597 -1.75 -0.51 37.74
C ALA A 597 -0.76 -0.88 38.85
N ARG A 598 -0.93 -0.32 40.05
CA ARG A 598 -0.09 -0.63 41.21
C ARG A 598 -0.43 -1.99 41.80
N GLU A 599 -1.71 -2.34 41.86
CA GLU A 599 -2.19 -3.64 42.33
C GLU A 599 -1.68 -4.80 41.46
N LEU A 600 -1.68 -4.61 40.14
CA LEU A 600 -1.17 -5.57 39.16
C LEU A 600 0.35 -5.50 38.96
N GLY A 601 1.03 -4.53 39.60
CA GLY A 601 2.49 -4.43 39.61
C GLY A 601 3.11 -3.86 38.34
N GLY A 602 2.39 -3.05 37.56
CA GLY A 602 2.96 -2.33 36.42
C GLY A 602 1.95 -1.80 35.40
N ALA A 603 2.45 -1.13 34.36
CA ALA A 603 1.65 -0.67 33.22
C ALA A 603 2.51 -0.48 31.96
N VAL A 604 1.83 -0.40 30.81
CA VAL A 604 2.43 0.08 29.54
C VAL A 604 1.70 1.33 29.08
N LEU A 605 2.41 2.44 28.93
CA LEU A 605 1.89 3.75 28.57
C LEU A 605 2.39 4.21 27.20
N ASP A 606 1.54 4.94 26.47
CA ASP A 606 1.88 5.57 25.19
C ASP A 606 1.76 7.09 25.30
N GLY A 607 2.82 7.78 24.93
CA GLY A 607 2.94 9.21 25.12
C GLY A 607 3.91 9.90 24.15
N GLU A 608 3.95 11.22 24.23
CA GLU A 608 4.85 12.06 23.45
C GLU A 608 5.78 12.84 24.39
N LEU A 609 7.10 12.74 24.20
CA LEU A 609 8.07 13.58 24.90
C LEU A 609 8.21 14.92 24.18
N VAL A 610 7.98 16.01 24.90
CA VAL A 610 8.11 17.39 24.41
C VAL A 610 9.09 18.18 25.28
N ALA A 611 9.69 19.23 24.71
CA ALA A 611 10.39 20.27 25.45
C ALA A 611 9.51 21.52 25.47
N LEU A 612 9.37 22.16 26.62
CA LEU A 612 8.59 23.38 26.75
C LEU A 612 9.51 24.61 26.71
N ASP A 613 9.06 25.66 26.01
CA ASP A 613 9.69 26.97 26.05
C ASP A 613 9.33 27.74 27.34
N GLU A 614 9.86 28.96 27.48
CA GLU A 614 9.60 29.85 28.63
C GLU A 614 8.11 30.22 28.80
N GLN A 615 7.30 30.05 27.76
CA GLN A 615 5.86 30.28 27.76
C GLN A 615 5.06 28.99 27.98
N GLY A 616 5.73 27.86 28.24
CA GLY A 616 5.12 26.56 28.46
C GLY A 616 4.63 25.87 27.19
N ARG A 617 5.06 26.31 26.00
CA ARG A 617 4.65 25.75 24.71
C ARG A 617 5.65 24.71 24.21
N PRO A 618 5.21 23.63 23.55
CA PRO A 618 6.09 22.65 22.95
C PRO A 618 6.99 23.26 21.85
N ASP A 619 8.31 23.14 22.01
CA ASP A 619 9.31 23.52 21.02
C ASP A 619 10.15 22.30 20.61
N PHE A 620 9.91 21.82 19.40
CA PHE A 620 10.64 20.68 18.84
C PHE A 620 12.11 21.00 18.53
N GLY A 621 12.43 22.24 18.19
CA GLY A 621 13.81 22.68 17.96
C GLY A 621 14.61 22.65 19.27
N LEU A 622 14.01 23.12 20.35
CA LEU A 622 14.56 23.02 21.70
C LEU A 622 14.74 21.56 22.12
N LEU A 623 13.74 20.71 21.88
CA LEU A 623 13.84 19.26 22.13
C LEU A 623 15.02 18.62 21.39
N GLN A 624 15.23 18.98 20.12
CA GLN A 624 16.37 18.50 19.33
C GLN A 624 17.71 19.01 19.86
N ALA A 625 17.78 20.27 20.30
CA ALA A 625 18.99 20.86 20.85
C ALA A 625 19.42 20.14 22.15
N VAL A 626 18.46 19.88 23.04
CA VAL A 626 18.68 19.27 24.36
C VAL A 626 19.05 17.78 24.25
N LEU A 627 18.39 17.02 23.37
CA LEU A 627 18.65 15.59 23.19
C LEU A 627 19.86 15.30 22.27
N GLY A 628 20.17 16.21 21.34
CA GLY A 628 21.34 16.16 20.46
C GLY A 628 21.32 15.06 19.38
N ASP A 629 22.32 15.07 18.49
CA ASP A 629 22.39 14.15 17.33
C ASP A 629 22.47 12.66 17.68
N SER A 630 22.95 12.32 18.89
CA SER A 630 22.99 10.94 19.38
C SER A 630 21.60 10.32 19.53
N PHE A 631 20.56 11.15 19.69
CA PHE A 631 19.17 10.70 19.74
C PHE A 631 18.63 10.30 18.34
N ARG A 632 19.22 10.81 17.24
CA ARG A 632 18.80 10.54 15.84
C ARG A 632 19.39 9.27 15.24
N ASN A 633 20.61 8.92 15.62
CA ASN A 633 21.35 7.80 15.03
C ASN A 633 21.22 6.58 15.95
N GLY A 634 20.48 5.56 15.50
CA GLY A 634 20.28 4.31 16.23
C GLY A 634 21.59 3.56 16.53
N PRO A 635 21.53 2.41 17.21
CA PRO A 635 22.72 1.65 17.56
C PRO A 635 23.43 1.21 16.26
N GLY A 636 24.64 1.71 16.01
CA GLY A 636 25.45 1.34 14.84
C GLY A 636 25.46 2.34 13.67
N GLY A 637 24.77 3.47 13.76
CA GLY A 637 24.95 4.55 12.78
C GLY A 637 26.37 5.12 12.85
N ARG A 638 27.13 5.13 11.74
CA ARG A 638 28.41 5.85 11.67
C ARG A 638 28.14 7.30 12.04
N THR A 639 28.61 7.72 13.21
CA THR A 639 28.74 9.12 13.58
C THR A 639 29.55 9.80 12.48
N PRO A 640 29.05 10.87 11.83
CA PRO A 640 29.91 11.73 11.02
C PRO A 640 31.11 12.13 11.90
N SER A 641 32.32 12.08 11.35
CA SER A 641 33.56 12.38 12.09
C SER A 641 33.39 13.67 12.90
N ARG A 642 33.31 13.55 14.23
CA ARG A 642 33.10 14.69 15.12
C ARG A 642 34.36 15.55 15.13
N ALA A 643 34.21 16.83 14.80
CA ALA A 643 34.92 17.84 15.57
C ALA A 643 34.52 17.63 17.05
N ARG A 644 35.50 17.53 17.96
CA ARG A 644 35.21 17.48 19.40
C ARG A 644 34.50 18.78 19.77
N ARG A 645 33.32 18.70 20.38
CA ARG A 645 32.66 19.87 20.98
C ARG A 645 33.63 20.48 21.99
N THR A 646 33.73 21.79 21.98
CA THR A 646 34.52 22.56 22.93
C THR A 646 33.92 22.44 24.34
N ALA A 647 34.72 22.76 25.37
CA ALA A 647 34.23 22.80 26.74
C ALA A 647 33.09 23.83 26.93
N ALA A 648 33.11 24.93 26.15
CA ALA A 648 32.08 25.96 26.16
C ALA A 648 30.75 25.44 25.61
N GLU A 649 30.76 24.79 24.44
CA GLU A 649 29.56 24.17 23.84
C GLU A 649 28.97 23.07 24.73
N LYS A 650 29.81 22.35 25.48
CA LYS A 650 29.35 21.36 26.45
C LYS A 650 28.67 22.02 27.65
N ALA A 651 29.29 23.06 28.23
CA ALA A 651 28.72 23.80 29.35
C ALA A 651 27.44 24.57 28.99
N GLU A 652 27.30 24.97 27.73
CA GLU A 652 26.06 25.58 27.19
C GLU A 652 24.95 24.53 27.02
N LEU A 653 25.28 23.35 26.48
CA LEU A 653 24.32 22.25 26.38
C LEU A 653 23.86 21.72 27.75
N ASP A 654 24.78 21.62 28.71
CA ASP A 654 24.48 21.18 30.07
C ASP A 654 23.54 22.21 30.76
N ARG A 655 23.79 23.51 30.60
CA ARG A 655 22.87 24.57 31.04
C ARG A 655 21.51 24.50 30.35
N LEU A 656 21.49 24.35 29.03
CA LEU A 656 20.24 24.23 28.27
C LEU A 656 19.40 23.03 28.73
N ARG A 657 20.05 21.92 29.12
CA ARG A 657 19.39 20.73 29.68
C ARG A 657 18.82 20.95 31.07
N GLU A 658 19.49 21.74 31.89
CA GLU A 658 19.03 22.11 33.24
C GLU A 658 17.86 23.10 33.18
N GLU A 659 17.86 24.01 32.21
CA GLU A 659 16.84 25.06 32.04
C GLU A 659 15.61 24.58 31.24
N THR A 660 15.76 23.55 30.40
CA THR A 660 14.64 23.07 29.57
C THR A 660 13.75 22.10 30.32
N GLU A 661 12.47 22.45 30.43
CA GLU A 661 11.45 21.58 30.99
C GLU A 661 11.04 20.51 29.96
N LEU A 662 11.45 19.26 30.20
CA LEU A 662 10.99 18.11 29.43
C LEU A 662 9.71 17.55 30.06
N ARG A 663 8.71 17.25 29.22
CA ARG A 663 7.46 16.66 29.68
C ARG A 663 7.02 15.49 28.79
N TYR A 664 6.63 14.39 29.42
CA TYR A 664 6.07 13.22 28.75
C TYR A 664 4.54 13.25 28.85
N MET A 665 3.93 13.57 27.72
CA MET A 665 2.49 13.72 27.54
C MET A 665 1.85 12.36 27.27
N VAL A 666 1.34 11.71 28.32
CA VAL A 666 0.69 10.40 28.22
C VAL A 666 -0.74 10.56 27.74
N PHE A 667 -1.07 9.91 26.63
CA PHE A 667 -2.41 9.98 26.05
C PHE A 667 -3.11 8.62 25.93
N ASP A 668 -2.42 7.49 26.14
CA ASP A 668 -3.05 6.16 26.14
C ASP A 668 -2.38 5.18 27.11
N ILE A 669 -3.12 4.14 27.50
CA ILE A 669 -2.66 3.03 28.35
C ILE A 669 -2.98 1.70 27.66
N LEU A 670 -1.97 0.82 27.56
CA LEU A 670 -2.02 -0.36 26.69
C LEU A 670 -2.12 -1.66 27.47
N HIS A 671 -1.50 -1.70 28.65
CA HIS A 671 -1.50 -2.87 29.54
C HIS A 671 -1.48 -2.42 31.00
N LEU A 672 -2.05 -3.25 31.86
CA LEU A 672 -1.85 -3.25 33.30
C LEU A 672 -1.14 -4.55 33.69
N GLY A 673 -0.20 -4.45 34.64
CA GLY A 673 0.67 -5.53 35.08
C GLY A 673 1.87 -5.81 34.15
N PRO A 674 2.91 -6.47 34.67
CA PRO A 674 4.16 -6.72 33.96
C PRO A 674 4.10 -7.97 33.05
N PRO A 675 5.07 -8.14 32.12
CA PRO A 675 5.16 -9.33 31.29
C PRO A 675 5.47 -10.59 32.11
N GLY A 676 4.94 -11.75 31.68
CA GLY A 676 5.22 -13.05 32.31
C GLY A 676 4.51 -13.32 33.65
N ALA A 677 3.63 -12.43 34.11
CA ALA A 677 2.85 -12.65 35.33
C ALA A 677 1.84 -13.80 35.16
N THR A 678 1.61 -14.60 36.22
CA THR A 678 0.66 -15.73 36.23
C THR A 678 -0.78 -15.27 35.93
N ASP A 679 -1.65 -16.19 35.49
CA ASP A 679 -3.05 -15.89 35.16
C ASP A 679 -3.74 -15.02 36.23
N GLY A 680 -4.32 -13.90 35.78
CA GLY A 680 -4.96 -12.88 36.62
C GLY A 680 -4.10 -11.65 36.95
N ALA A 681 -2.80 -11.66 36.67
CA ALA A 681 -1.87 -10.57 37.03
C ALA A 681 -1.42 -9.64 35.87
N ARG A 682 -1.88 -9.88 34.64
CA ARG A 682 -1.68 -8.98 33.48
C ARG A 682 -2.97 -8.81 32.70
N ARG A 683 -3.37 -7.57 32.45
CA ARG A 683 -4.57 -7.20 31.68
C ARG A 683 -4.16 -6.40 30.44
N SER A 684 -4.45 -6.94 29.25
CA SER A 684 -4.26 -6.22 28.00
C SER A 684 -5.46 -5.31 27.75
N LEU A 685 -5.20 -4.02 27.51
CA LEU A 685 -6.22 -3.03 27.16
C LEU A 685 -6.27 -2.76 25.66
N LEU A 686 -5.48 -3.46 24.84
CA LEU A 686 -5.41 -3.18 23.40
C LEU A 686 -6.77 -3.31 22.67
N ARG A 687 -7.65 -4.19 23.15
CA ARG A 687 -9.02 -4.39 22.63
C ARG A 687 -10.09 -3.60 23.39
N THR A 688 -9.72 -2.90 24.45
CA THR A 688 -10.61 -2.02 25.21
C THR A 688 -10.86 -0.75 24.39
N PRO A 689 -12.10 -0.24 24.27
CA PRO A 689 -12.39 1.02 23.59
C PRO A 689 -11.58 2.21 24.13
N TYR A 690 -11.22 3.16 23.27
CA TYR A 690 -10.38 4.31 23.64
C TYR A 690 -10.98 5.12 24.80
N GLY A 691 -12.30 5.31 24.84
CA GLY A 691 -12.97 5.99 25.95
C GLY A 691 -12.70 5.32 27.30
N GLU A 692 -12.83 3.99 27.39
CA GLU A 692 -12.56 3.24 28.62
C GLU A 692 -11.06 3.24 28.96
N ARG A 693 -10.16 3.08 27.98
CA ARG A 693 -8.71 3.21 28.23
C ARG A 693 -8.36 4.59 28.77
N ARG A 694 -9.02 5.63 28.28
CA ARG A 694 -8.79 7.01 28.70
C ARG A 694 -9.25 7.25 30.14
N GLU A 695 -10.35 6.63 30.56
CA GLU A 695 -10.80 6.65 31.96
C GLU A 695 -9.82 5.90 32.87
N ILE A 696 -9.38 4.71 32.47
CA ILE A 696 -8.37 3.94 33.20
C ILE A 696 -7.08 4.76 33.34
N LEU A 697 -6.59 5.38 32.26
CA LEU A 697 -5.39 6.22 32.29
C LEU A 697 -5.53 7.39 33.28
N ARG A 698 -6.69 8.06 33.29
CA ARG A 698 -6.98 9.14 34.25
C ARG A 698 -6.93 8.62 35.68
N ASP A 699 -7.47 7.42 35.93
CA ASP A 699 -7.55 6.86 37.28
C ASP A 699 -6.21 6.31 37.78
N VAL A 700 -5.38 5.72 36.90
CA VAL A 700 -4.10 5.11 37.29
C VAL A 700 -2.91 6.07 37.26
N VAL A 701 -2.97 7.15 36.48
CA VAL A 701 -1.89 8.15 36.35
C VAL A 701 -2.41 9.56 36.57
N GLY A 702 -3.49 9.95 35.89
CA GLY A 702 -3.96 11.33 35.82
C GLY A 702 -4.21 11.98 37.18
N LYS A 703 -5.03 11.35 38.03
CA LYS A 703 -5.34 11.85 39.38
C LYS A 703 -4.10 12.02 40.24
N ALA A 704 -3.19 11.06 40.21
CA ALA A 704 -1.96 11.14 40.99
C ALA A 704 -1.10 12.34 40.56
N VAL A 705 -0.95 12.55 39.25
CA VAL A 705 -0.22 13.71 38.71
C VAL A 705 -0.92 15.02 39.06
N GLU A 706 -2.25 15.09 38.96
CA GLU A 706 -3.04 16.28 39.35
C GLU A 706 -2.92 16.59 40.85
N ASP A 707 -2.82 15.57 41.70
CA ASP A 707 -2.61 15.67 43.14
C ASP A 707 -1.14 15.92 43.53
N GLY A 708 -0.25 16.09 42.54
CA GLY A 708 1.16 16.45 42.74
C GLY A 708 2.13 15.28 42.92
N ALA A 709 1.77 14.07 42.48
CA ALA A 709 2.70 12.94 42.45
C ALA A 709 3.74 13.10 41.33
N GLY A 710 4.98 12.69 41.61
CA GLY A 710 6.12 12.84 40.72
C GLY A 710 6.73 14.24 40.77
N ASP A 711 7.64 14.54 39.84
CA ASP A 711 8.39 15.80 39.76
C ASP A 711 7.83 16.79 38.71
N GLY A 712 6.68 16.46 38.10
CA GLY A 712 6.06 17.24 37.02
C GLY A 712 6.55 16.88 35.61
N THR A 713 7.46 15.91 35.46
CA THR A 713 7.93 15.42 34.15
C THR A 713 6.86 14.61 33.41
N VAL A 714 5.90 14.00 34.11
CA VAL A 714 4.80 13.24 33.50
C VAL A 714 3.51 14.07 33.53
N ALA A 715 2.77 14.11 32.42
CA ALA A 715 1.46 14.74 32.35
C ALA A 715 0.45 13.89 31.57
N VAL A 716 -0.82 14.01 31.92
CA VAL A 716 -1.94 13.34 31.23
C VAL A 716 -2.87 14.42 30.64
N PRO A 717 -2.59 14.94 29.42
CA PRO A 717 -3.36 16.06 28.87
C PRO A 717 -4.81 15.66 28.58
N PRO A 718 -5.80 16.55 28.73
CA PRO A 718 -7.21 16.21 28.57
C PRO A 718 -7.56 15.71 27.16
N ALA A 719 -8.53 14.81 27.08
CA ALA A 719 -9.19 14.41 25.85
C ALA A 719 -10.54 15.16 25.77
N HIS A 720 -10.65 16.15 24.89
CA HIS A 720 -11.85 16.99 24.80
C HIS A 720 -12.96 16.26 24.06
N THR A 721 -14.11 16.06 24.71
CA THR A 721 -15.33 15.49 24.09
C THR A 721 -16.28 16.57 23.54
N GLY A 722 -15.80 17.83 23.47
CA GLY A 722 -16.52 18.95 22.88
C GLY A 722 -16.48 18.94 21.35
N THR A 723 -16.80 20.07 20.72
CA THR A 723 -16.76 20.16 19.24
C THR A 723 -15.33 20.26 18.72
N LEU A 724 -15.09 19.69 17.53
CA LEU A 724 -13.81 19.85 16.81
C LEU A 724 -13.39 21.32 16.69
N ALA A 725 -14.34 22.22 16.40
CA ALA A 725 -14.07 23.64 16.26
C ALA A 725 -13.56 24.30 17.55
N HIS A 726 -13.97 23.81 18.72
CA HIS A 726 -13.43 24.27 20.00
C HIS A 726 -12.00 23.76 20.19
N ALA A 727 -11.74 22.48 19.92
CA ALA A 727 -10.40 21.90 20.02
C ALA A 727 -9.39 22.56 19.06
N GLU A 728 -9.79 22.86 17.83
CA GLU A 728 -8.94 23.58 16.86
C GLU A 728 -8.65 25.01 17.29
N ARG A 729 -9.60 25.68 17.95
CA ARG A 729 -9.39 27.03 18.50
C ARG A 729 -8.39 27.01 19.65
N ALA A 730 -8.57 26.09 20.59
CA ALA A 730 -7.64 25.89 21.70
C ALA A 730 -6.22 25.54 21.19
N SER A 731 -6.12 24.67 20.18
CA SER A 731 -4.85 24.35 19.54
C SER A 731 -4.17 25.59 18.93
N ARG A 732 -4.94 26.52 18.32
CA ARG A 732 -4.39 27.76 17.76
C ARG A 732 -3.96 28.75 18.84
N GLU A 733 -4.78 28.96 19.87
CA GLU A 733 -4.46 29.85 21.00
C GLU A 733 -3.19 29.41 21.75
N LEU A 734 -2.95 28.10 21.80
CA LEU A 734 -1.75 27.50 22.41
C LEU A 734 -0.57 27.35 21.42
N GLY A 735 -0.73 27.71 20.15
CA GLY A 735 0.33 27.61 19.14
C GLY A 735 0.76 26.19 18.76
N LEU A 736 -0.15 25.20 18.88
CA LEU A 736 0.13 23.78 18.69
C LEU A 736 -0.05 23.34 17.22
N GLU A 737 0.59 22.21 16.83
CA GLU A 737 0.60 21.72 15.43
C GLU A 737 -0.81 21.35 14.90
N GLY A 738 -1.77 21.14 15.80
CA GLY A 738 -3.14 20.83 15.47
C GLY A 738 -3.78 19.93 16.50
N VAL A 739 -4.72 19.11 16.06
CA VAL A 739 -5.46 18.17 16.93
C VAL A 739 -5.39 16.74 16.38
N VAL A 740 -5.53 15.77 17.27
CA VAL A 740 -5.76 14.37 16.93
C VAL A 740 -7.17 14.01 17.36
N ALA A 741 -8.04 13.76 16.38
CA ALA A 741 -9.36 13.21 16.62
C ALA A 741 -9.24 11.70 16.81
N LYS A 742 -9.75 11.17 17.93
CA LYS A 742 -9.78 9.75 18.25
C LYS A 742 -11.22 9.30 18.47
N ARG A 743 -11.65 8.27 17.75
CA ARG A 743 -13.00 7.73 17.92
C ARG A 743 -13.11 7.01 19.26
N MET A 744 -14.20 7.25 19.99
CA MET A 744 -14.36 6.80 21.39
C MET A 744 -14.41 5.28 21.52
N ASP A 745 -15.00 4.60 20.54
CA ASP A 745 -15.11 3.14 20.47
C ASP A 745 -13.83 2.43 19.98
N ALA A 746 -12.78 3.19 19.63
CA ALA A 746 -11.65 2.66 18.90
C ALA A 746 -10.73 1.79 19.77
N VAL A 747 -10.44 0.58 19.31
CA VAL A 747 -9.39 -0.27 19.88
C VAL A 747 -7.99 0.24 19.48
N TYR A 748 -6.99 -0.09 20.28
CA TYR A 748 -5.60 0.26 19.97
C TYR A 748 -5.01 -0.79 19.01
N LEU A 749 -4.39 -0.35 17.90
CA LEU A 749 -3.82 -1.22 16.88
C LEU A 749 -2.29 -1.04 16.81
N PRO A 750 -1.50 -1.83 17.56
CA PRO A 750 -0.04 -1.67 17.62
C PRO A 750 0.62 -1.70 16.24
N GLY A 751 1.43 -0.69 15.93
CA GLY A 751 2.19 -0.57 14.69
C GLY A 751 1.37 -0.37 13.41
N ARG A 752 0.03 -0.27 13.49
CA ARG A 752 -0.86 -0.11 12.34
C ARG A 752 -1.35 1.33 12.25
N ARG A 753 -1.74 1.72 11.04
CA ARG A 753 -2.45 2.97 10.76
C ARG A 753 -3.93 2.64 10.50
N GLY A 754 -4.84 3.40 11.10
CA GLY A 754 -6.29 3.22 10.92
C GLY A 754 -7.02 4.55 10.78
N SER A 755 -8.30 4.52 10.41
CA SER A 755 -9.16 5.71 10.29
C SER A 755 -9.62 6.26 11.63
N ALA A 756 -9.48 5.50 12.72
CA ALA A 756 -10.00 5.89 14.04
C ALA A 756 -9.15 6.96 14.77
N TRP A 757 -7.90 7.18 14.35
CA TRP A 757 -7.02 8.21 14.88
C TRP A 757 -6.62 9.14 13.73
N VAL A 758 -7.29 10.29 13.63
CA VAL A 758 -7.14 11.24 12.53
C VAL A 758 -6.38 12.46 13.03
N LYS A 759 -5.20 12.74 12.47
CA LYS A 759 -4.49 13.99 12.72
C LYS A 759 -5.01 15.07 11.78
N LEU A 760 -5.36 16.21 12.36
CA LEU A 760 -5.79 17.43 11.69
C LEU A 760 -4.72 18.48 11.99
N LYS A 761 -3.88 18.75 10.99
CA LYS A 761 -2.80 19.74 11.15
C LYS A 761 -3.35 21.14 10.91
N THR A 762 -3.02 22.06 11.80
CA THR A 762 -3.20 23.48 11.55
C THR A 762 -2.13 23.89 10.53
N GLN A 763 -2.54 24.19 9.30
CA GLN A 763 -1.63 24.76 8.31
C GLN A 763 -1.46 26.24 8.64
N ALA A 764 -0.29 26.61 9.15
CA ALA A 764 0.09 28.00 9.27
C ALA A 764 0.43 28.52 7.87
N HIS A 765 -0.10 29.69 7.56
CA HIS A 765 0.22 30.43 6.34
C HIS A 765 1.06 31.64 6.73
N GLN A 766 1.92 32.06 5.83
CA GLN A 766 2.72 33.27 6.00
C GLN A 766 2.85 33.94 4.63
N SER A 767 2.46 35.20 4.58
CA SER A 767 2.79 36.10 3.49
C SER A 767 4.29 36.43 3.55
N VAL A 768 4.99 36.36 2.42
CA VAL A 768 6.44 36.53 2.35
C VAL A 768 6.83 37.43 1.19
N VAL A 769 7.84 38.25 1.40
CA VAL A 769 8.44 39.07 0.34
C VAL A 769 9.51 38.24 -0.37
N VAL A 770 9.40 38.07 -1.68
CA VAL A 770 10.42 37.36 -2.46
C VAL A 770 11.58 38.32 -2.76
N ILE A 771 12.76 37.96 -2.24
CA ILE A 771 13.97 38.80 -2.28
C ILE A 771 15.09 38.27 -3.18
N GLY A 772 14.95 37.03 -3.65
CA GLY A 772 15.91 36.42 -4.57
C GLY A 772 15.56 34.97 -4.85
N ALA A 773 16.45 34.30 -5.58
CA ALA A 773 16.37 32.87 -5.80
C ALA A 773 17.77 32.25 -5.89
N ARG A 774 17.86 30.96 -5.58
CA ARG A 774 19.08 30.16 -5.74
C ARG A 774 19.03 29.37 -7.03
N GLU A 775 20.20 29.13 -7.62
CA GLU A 775 20.32 28.25 -8.79
C GLU A 775 20.02 26.78 -8.44
N GLY A 776 19.28 26.12 -9.32
CA GLY A 776 18.98 24.70 -9.21
C GLY A 776 20.19 23.82 -9.51
N LYS A 777 20.24 22.64 -8.89
CA LYS A 777 21.27 21.61 -9.10
C LYS A 777 20.64 20.33 -9.67
N GLY A 778 21.43 19.50 -10.35
CA GLY A 778 20.98 18.22 -10.91
C GLY A 778 19.85 18.40 -11.94
N GLY A 779 18.72 17.70 -11.76
CA GLY A 779 17.56 17.80 -12.66
C GLY A 779 16.87 19.16 -12.73
N ARG A 780 17.30 20.15 -11.93
CA ARG A 780 16.89 21.56 -12.01
C ARG A 780 18.02 22.50 -12.41
N ALA A 781 19.13 21.97 -12.93
CA ALA A 781 20.24 22.80 -13.42
C ALA A 781 19.75 23.77 -14.50
N GLY A 782 20.17 25.03 -14.39
CA GLY A 782 19.78 26.10 -15.34
C GLY A 782 18.43 26.76 -15.06
N GLY A 783 17.83 26.58 -13.88
CA GLY A 783 16.64 27.30 -13.42
C GLY A 783 16.61 27.51 -11.91
N ILE A 784 15.46 27.89 -11.36
CA ILE A 784 15.30 28.14 -9.91
C ILE A 784 15.34 26.82 -9.11
N GLY A 785 16.24 26.75 -8.14
CA GLY A 785 16.30 25.69 -7.12
C GLY A 785 15.38 25.96 -5.92
N SER A 786 15.41 27.20 -5.42
CA SER A 786 14.56 27.68 -4.32
C SER A 786 14.42 29.19 -4.34
N LEU A 787 13.29 29.72 -3.87
CA LEU A 787 13.11 31.15 -3.59
C LEU A 787 13.73 31.53 -2.25
N LEU A 788 14.25 32.75 -2.17
CA LEU A 788 14.73 33.39 -0.95
C LEU A 788 13.70 34.44 -0.54
N THR A 789 13.35 34.45 0.75
CA THR A 789 12.22 35.22 1.27
C THR A 789 12.60 36.09 2.46
N ALA A 790 11.86 37.18 2.67
CA ALA A 790 11.97 38.08 3.81
C ALA A 790 10.58 38.43 4.37
N VAL A 791 10.56 38.85 5.64
CA VAL A 791 9.39 39.44 6.30
C VAL A 791 9.84 40.74 6.99
N PRO A 792 9.13 41.87 6.82
CA PRO A 792 9.39 43.10 7.56
C PRO A 792 9.35 42.90 9.08
N GLY A 793 10.29 43.51 9.80
CA GLY A 793 10.23 43.67 11.25
C GLY A 793 9.30 44.81 11.68
N ASP A 794 9.10 44.97 12.99
CA ASP A 794 8.27 46.05 13.56
C ASP A 794 8.81 47.46 13.24
N ASP A 795 10.10 47.56 12.92
CA ASP A 795 10.79 48.77 12.45
C ASP A 795 10.63 49.01 10.94
N GLY A 796 9.95 48.11 10.22
CA GLY A 796 9.76 48.15 8.78
C GLY A 796 10.97 47.65 7.98
N GLU A 797 12.05 47.21 8.62
CA GLU A 797 13.22 46.67 7.91
C GLU A 797 12.98 45.21 7.50
N LEU A 798 13.39 44.86 6.27
CA LEU A 798 13.27 43.49 5.77
C LEU A 798 14.30 42.59 6.44
N ARG A 799 13.82 41.48 7.03
CA ARG A 799 14.68 40.46 7.66
C ARG A 799 14.53 39.13 6.95
N TYR A 800 15.64 38.39 6.81
CA TYR A 800 15.67 37.14 6.08
C TYR A 800 14.77 36.08 6.74
N ALA A 801 13.74 35.63 6.00
CA ALA A 801 12.76 34.68 6.48
C ALA A 801 13.08 33.23 6.09
N GLY A 802 14.02 33.00 5.17
CA GLY A 802 14.46 31.66 4.77
C GLY A 802 14.18 31.31 3.30
N ARG A 803 14.35 30.03 2.98
CA ARG A 803 14.25 29.50 1.62
C ARG A 803 13.04 28.60 1.39
N VAL A 804 12.50 28.64 0.18
CA VAL A 804 11.32 27.84 -0.24
C VAL A 804 11.68 27.04 -1.49
N GLY A 805 11.84 25.72 -1.36
CA GLY A 805 12.31 24.83 -2.44
C GLY A 805 11.28 23.85 -3.01
N THR A 806 10.06 23.86 -2.49
CA THR A 806 8.98 22.91 -2.83
C THR A 806 7.66 23.65 -3.03
N GLY A 807 6.66 23.00 -3.66
CA GLY A 807 5.36 23.61 -3.96
C GLY A 807 5.25 24.21 -5.37
N PHE A 808 6.21 23.92 -6.25
CA PHE A 808 6.23 24.43 -7.63
C PHE A 808 6.12 23.31 -8.66
N SER A 809 5.37 23.56 -9.74
CA SER A 809 5.51 22.85 -11.01
C SER A 809 6.67 23.43 -11.84
N ALA A 810 7.18 22.66 -12.82
CA ALA A 810 8.24 23.14 -13.72
C ALA A 810 7.82 24.39 -14.53
N ALA A 811 6.54 24.48 -14.91
CA ALA A 811 6.00 25.66 -15.59
C ALA A 811 5.97 26.90 -14.67
N GLN A 812 5.57 26.73 -13.41
CA GLN A 812 5.57 27.82 -12.42
C GLN A 812 6.99 28.34 -12.15
N LEU A 813 7.98 27.46 -12.02
CA LEU A 813 9.38 27.90 -11.85
C LEU A 813 9.87 28.74 -13.02
N LYS A 814 9.56 28.34 -14.27
CA LYS A 814 9.91 29.14 -15.46
C LYS A 814 9.21 30.51 -15.48
N GLN A 815 7.94 30.57 -15.07
CA GLN A 815 7.20 31.83 -15.02
C GLN A 815 7.75 32.76 -13.92
N ILE A 816 7.98 32.23 -12.72
CA ILE A 816 8.57 32.96 -11.60
C ILE A 816 9.96 33.47 -11.97
N GLU A 817 10.79 32.65 -12.63
CA GLU A 817 12.10 33.07 -13.12
C GLU A 817 12.00 34.26 -14.08
N LYS A 818 11.09 34.21 -15.06
CA LYS A 818 10.87 35.32 -15.99
C LYS A 818 10.45 36.62 -15.29
N GLU A 819 9.62 36.52 -14.25
CA GLU A 819 9.19 37.67 -13.45
C GLU A 819 10.33 38.25 -12.62
N LEU A 820 11.04 37.39 -11.89
CA LEU A 820 12.12 37.78 -10.98
C LEU A 820 13.35 38.33 -11.72
N ARG A 821 13.70 37.80 -12.91
CA ARG A 821 14.82 38.32 -13.72
C ARG A 821 14.67 39.79 -14.10
N ARG A 822 13.44 40.30 -14.19
CA ARG A 822 13.15 41.73 -14.46
C ARG A 822 13.42 42.64 -13.25
N LEU A 823 13.53 42.04 -12.07
CA LEU A 823 13.72 42.72 -10.80
C LEU A 823 15.15 42.52 -10.27
N GLU A 824 16.03 41.88 -11.04
CA GLU A 824 17.37 41.50 -10.60
C GLU A 824 18.22 42.71 -10.14
N ARG A 825 18.99 42.52 -9.08
CA ARG A 825 19.90 43.50 -8.48
C ARG A 825 21.20 42.83 -8.02
N LYS A 826 22.25 43.63 -7.84
CA LYS A 826 23.61 43.14 -7.56
C LYS A 826 23.87 42.74 -6.10
N THR A 827 23.15 43.32 -5.15
CA THR A 827 23.37 43.14 -3.71
C THR A 827 22.10 42.62 -3.04
N PRO A 828 22.20 41.87 -1.93
CA PRO A 828 21.03 41.41 -1.19
C PRO A 828 20.20 42.59 -0.67
N PRO A 829 18.87 42.47 -0.63
CA PRO A 829 17.99 43.48 -0.02
C PRO A 829 17.90 43.38 1.51
N VAL A 830 18.64 42.45 2.12
CA VAL A 830 18.69 42.20 3.57
C VAL A 830 20.14 42.01 4.01
N GLU A 831 20.48 42.33 5.26
CA GLU A 831 21.84 42.21 5.80
C GLU A 831 22.11 40.85 6.48
N ASP A 832 21.06 40.14 6.87
CA ASP A 832 21.09 38.96 7.74
C ASP A 832 20.99 37.60 7.00
N ALA A 833 21.15 37.60 5.67
CA ALA A 833 21.13 36.38 4.87
C ALA A 833 22.36 35.48 5.15
N PRO A 834 22.18 34.18 5.43
CA PRO A 834 23.29 33.24 5.67
C PRO A 834 24.26 33.14 4.48
N VAL A 835 25.56 33.00 4.77
CA VAL A 835 26.62 32.84 3.76
C VAL A 835 26.33 31.68 2.78
N GLU A 836 25.79 30.58 3.30
CA GLU A 836 25.44 29.38 2.53
C GLU A 836 24.27 29.57 1.55
N ASP A 837 23.37 30.49 1.84
CA ASP A 837 22.27 30.87 0.95
C ASP A 837 22.69 31.99 -0.02
N ASN A 838 23.73 32.76 0.31
CA ASN A 838 24.28 33.82 -0.55
C ASN A 838 25.17 33.27 -1.68
N ALA A 839 25.82 32.13 -1.49
CA ALA A 839 26.87 31.62 -2.37
C ALA A 839 26.44 31.35 -3.84
N ASP A 840 25.18 31.01 -4.09
CA ASP A 840 24.61 30.72 -5.43
C ASP A 840 23.25 31.43 -5.63
N ALA A 841 23.07 32.58 -4.97
CA ALA A 841 21.88 33.41 -5.07
C ALA A 841 22.01 34.50 -6.13
N TRP A 842 20.88 34.82 -6.76
CA TRP A 842 20.67 36.08 -7.46
C TRP A 842 19.54 36.84 -6.77
N TRP A 843 19.77 38.14 -6.58
CA TRP A 843 18.95 39.00 -5.74
C TRP A 843 17.95 39.78 -6.57
N VAL A 844 16.76 40.03 -6.04
CA VAL A 844 15.75 40.86 -6.69
C VAL A 844 15.33 42.03 -5.83
N ARG A 845 14.77 43.06 -6.46
CA ARG A 845 14.08 44.14 -5.76
C ARG A 845 12.89 43.55 -4.98
N PRO A 846 12.74 43.82 -3.68
CA PRO A 846 11.65 43.29 -2.86
C PRO A 846 10.35 43.98 -3.26
N GLN A 847 9.63 43.41 -4.22
CA GLN A 847 8.38 44.00 -4.76
C GLN A 847 7.26 42.98 -4.91
N LEU A 848 7.57 41.68 -4.89
CA LEU A 848 6.60 40.62 -5.09
C LEU A 848 6.35 39.91 -3.77
N VAL A 849 5.07 39.84 -3.39
CA VAL A 849 4.61 39.11 -2.22
C VAL A 849 4.04 37.78 -2.66
N GLY A 850 4.44 36.72 -1.99
CA GLY A 850 3.90 35.38 -2.13
C GLY A 850 3.34 34.85 -0.83
N GLU A 851 2.71 33.70 -0.89
CA GLU A 851 2.24 32.98 0.29
C GLU A 851 2.94 31.62 0.37
N VAL A 852 3.31 31.26 1.59
CA VAL A 852 3.84 29.93 1.92
C VAL A 852 2.98 29.28 3.00
N SER A 853 2.86 27.97 2.95
CA SER A 853 2.46 27.18 4.12
C SER A 853 3.72 26.72 4.85
N LEU A 854 3.73 26.78 6.18
CA LEU A 854 4.88 26.45 7.01
C LEU A 854 4.51 25.51 8.17
N ALA A 855 5.49 24.77 8.67
CA ALA A 855 5.35 23.91 9.86
C ALA A 855 5.69 24.64 11.18
N GLY A 856 5.98 25.93 11.13
CA GLY A 856 6.38 26.76 12.27
C GLY A 856 7.60 27.62 11.97
N ARG A 857 8.14 28.28 13.00
CA ARG A 857 9.35 29.10 12.92
C ARG A 857 10.52 28.41 13.61
N THR A 858 11.75 28.68 13.16
CA THR A 858 12.97 28.28 13.89
C THR A 858 13.24 29.25 15.04
N ARG A 859 14.16 28.89 15.93
CA ARG A 859 14.58 29.75 17.05
C ARG A 859 15.10 31.11 16.59
N GLU A 860 15.71 31.15 15.41
CA GLU A 860 16.21 32.37 14.75
C GLU A 860 15.11 33.13 13.98
N GLY A 861 13.84 32.75 14.14
CA GLY A 861 12.70 33.43 13.52
C GLY A 861 12.51 33.13 12.03
N ARG A 862 13.02 32.00 11.51
CA ARG A 862 12.94 31.65 10.08
C ARG A 862 11.85 30.63 9.77
N LEU A 863 11.40 30.57 8.53
CA LEU A 863 10.40 29.62 8.05
C LEU A 863 10.92 28.16 8.17
N ARG A 864 10.14 27.28 8.82
CA ARG A 864 10.41 25.84 8.92
C ARG A 864 9.51 25.05 7.95
N GLN A 865 10.14 24.26 7.08
CA GLN A 865 9.46 23.39 6.09
C GLN A 865 8.44 24.14 5.20
N ALA A 866 8.83 25.31 4.70
CA ALA A 866 7.96 26.11 3.85
C ALA A 866 7.69 25.46 2.48
N VAL A 867 6.42 25.54 2.04
CA VAL A 867 5.94 25.10 0.73
C VAL A 867 5.24 26.26 0.05
N TRP A 868 5.61 26.54 -1.20
CA TRP A 868 5.02 27.61 -1.99
C TRP A 868 3.54 27.38 -2.27
N ARG A 869 2.71 28.43 -2.10
CA ARG A 869 1.27 28.40 -2.38
C ARG A 869 0.90 29.23 -3.59
N GLY A 870 1.57 30.36 -3.80
CA GLY A 870 1.30 31.24 -4.94
C GLY A 870 1.69 32.68 -4.67
N TRP A 871 1.51 33.53 -5.68
CA TRP A 871 1.63 34.98 -5.55
C TRP A 871 0.43 35.59 -4.83
N ARG A 872 0.66 36.66 -4.06
CA ARG A 872 -0.36 37.49 -3.39
C ARG A 872 -0.32 38.91 -3.96
N PRO A 873 -0.84 39.13 -5.18
CA PRO A 873 -0.85 40.45 -5.80
C PRO A 873 -1.75 41.45 -5.07
N ASP A 874 -2.54 40.97 -4.10
CA ASP A 874 -3.41 41.74 -3.23
C ASP A 874 -2.69 42.40 -2.05
N LEU A 875 -1.42 42.06 -1.78
CA LEU A 875 -0.62 42.63 -0.69
C LEU A 875 0.58 43.42 -1.23
N SER A 876 0.88 44.55 -0.61
CA SER A 876 2.16 45.25 -0.78
C SER A 876 3.20 44.70 0.21
N VAL A 877 4.46 45.10 0.04
CA VAL A 877 5.57 44.65 0.91
C VAL A 877 5.35 45.10 2.35
N GLU A 878 4.78 46.28 2.53
CA GLU A 878 4.49 46.89 3.83
C GLU A 878 3.32 46.21 4.55
N ASP A 879 2.42 45.55 3.83
CA ASP A 879 1.32 44.77 4.40
C ASP A 879 1.80 43.43 4.98
N VAL A 880 3.01 42.98 4.60
CA VAL A 880 3.57 41.72 5.06
C VAL A 880 4.03 41.88 6.50
N THR A 881 3.40 41.14 7.39
CA THR A 881 3.80 40.99 8.78
C THR A 881 3.83 39.52 9.14
N TRP A 882 4.53 39.18 10.22
CA TRP A 882 4.51 37.83 10.76
C TRP A 882 3.10 37.46 11.21
N GLU A 883 2.50 36.46 10.56
CA GLU A 883 1.15 35.96 10.87
C GLU A 883 1.20 35.13 12.16
N ASN A 884 0.29 35.41 13.09
CA ASN A 884 0.23 34.81 14.44
C ASN A 884 -0.37 33.40 14.45
#